data_AF-A0AAV4ZIN8-F1
#
_entry.id   AF-A0AAV4ZIN8-F1
#
_cell.length_a   1.000
_cell.length_b   1.000
_cell.length_c   1.000
_cell.angle_alpha   90.00
_cell.angle_beta   90.00
_cell.angle_gamma   90.00
#
_symmetry.space_group_name_H-M   'P 1'
#
loop_
_entity.id
_entity.type
_entity.pdbx_description
1 polymer ?
#
loop_
_entity_poly.entity_id
_entity_poly.type
_entity_poly.pdbx_seq_one_letter_code
_entity_poly.pdbx_strand_id
1 'polypeptide(L)'
;MAKTPASQAAPEGASVIVALTGAAADTAALEYLLTRLPLAGAAVVVILQNREALDPARLARLLRESGRDLAEIVDGEPVLAGRIYLPAAGVLVAVEAGRFRAAVPERAAGHGGTIDSFLVSLARAADGRSIVAALGDTGEDGTLGFKAVKEAGGLTLAEETAAIRAGDVGAGTMPAALADAVLPIEALAARLAAYIRQSDRQEPGSETDMAALAGIAGMLRDRTGHDFHGYKPGTFLRRVRRRMQVVQREEIGDYVAYLRAQPEEVQQLFDDLLIGVTQFFRDAREFEVLERAVIPQLFAGKGRDDQIRIWVVGCSTGEEAYSLGILLREHMALLAEAPQVQIFATDLDGRALAAARAARYADTVVREVGPERLARWFVREGNTYCVVKELREMCIFSQHSIIKDPPFSRLDLISCRNLLIYLGTDLQARLIPVFHFALRPGGSLFLGTSENVSRHADLFAPVENRVRIFRRLQTHARILPDFPLTTVRRPDPDGVRASDRAQRLEASLARQAERLAERHAPAYVIVDEACTVLHFSGHTGRYIDPAGGAATLNLLQLAHPDLRLDLRTALERAMADRCAAHAEGVRMGIDGHRRAVDLVVEPLQDEPGRPTRWFVLFKDGAAPPDTGPGSDALLPGRSAYTQGLEAELRTTKDRLQATIEELESTNEELKASNEEYQSLNEELQSANEELETSKEELQSVNEELTTVNGELGYRVQELGRINSDLKNFLESTQIATIFLDNELRVTNHTPAVTEIFHLVESDVGRPIAHIKSRIAYEEMLDDARRVLRTLGPVEREITGSTTGARYMVRVLPYRSVDNFIAGVVVTFVDITARKLAEERQQASERRLRALVEGMPQLVWRAVDGGRWQWTNSQWCAYTGLTEAESRDHGWLRALHPDDRAPVLAHWREAEGTGLLAMESRIWQGESGLYRWFKMCATAVRDERGAIVEWLGTSTDIDDLRQLQEQQEVMVNELQHRTRNLITVVRSIAHQTMASSETLDAFRARFNDRLGALSRVQSLLSRAEEEPITLRALIRTELDALAATGMRDRVSVEGPDVSLRKASVQTLALALHELATNARKYGALAVEDGQLSVRWRTYADEAGRRRLALEWTEQGIAPSAVAGGEVHSGYGRELIEKALPYALDARTRYELRAGALRCTVDLPLERRRGDAPGEP
;
A
#
# COMPACT_ATOMS: atom_id res chain seq x y z
N MET A 1 -59.47 -22.46 20.12
CA MET A 1 -58.05 -22.07 19.97
C MET A 1 -57.46 -22.84 18.79
N ALA A 2 -56.94 -22.14 17.79
CA ALA A 2 -56.14 -22.73 16.71
C ALA A 2 -55.03 -21.73 16.37
N LYS A 3 -53.80 -22.20 16.17
CA LYS A 3 -52.63 -21.35 15.87
C LYS A 3 -52.53 -21.12 14.35
N THR A 4 -52.49 -19.86 13.94
CA THR A 4 -52.12 -19.45 12.57
C THR A 4 -50.59 -19.43 12.45
N PRO A 5 -49.98 -19.91 11.34
CA PRO A 5 -48.53 -20.01 11.21
C PRO A 5 -47.85 -18.64 11.03
N ALA A 6 -46.58 -18.56 11.43
CA ALA A 6 -45.77 -17.36 11.27
C ALA A 6 -45.30 -17.17 9.81
N SER A 7 -45.40 -15.94 9.31
CA SER A 7 -44.86 -15.56 8.00
C SER A 7 -43.34 -15.60 8.02
N GLN A 8 -42.73 -16.32 7.08
CA GLN A 8 -41.28 -16.27 6.87
C GLN A 8 -40.88 -14.90 6.29
N ALA A 9 -39.85 -14.29 6.86
CA ALA A 9 -39.24 -13.07 6.34
C ALA A 9 -38.36 -13.38 5.11
N ALA A 10 -38.15 -12.37 4.25
CA ALA A 10 -37.20 -12.48 3.15
C ALA A 10 -35.76 -12.67 3.70
N PRO A 11 -34.88 -13.43 3.02
CA PRO A 11 -33.53 -13.70 3.52
C PRO A 11 -32.67 -12.42 3.47
N GLU A 12 -32.23 -11.96 4.64
CA GLU A 12 -31.31 -10.83 4.79
C GLU A 12 -29.88 -11.20 4.35
N GLY A 13 -29.21 -10.27 3.67
CA GLY A 13 -27.80 -10.43 3.30
C GLY A 13 -26.88 -10.32 4.51
N ALA A 14 -25.74 -11.02 4.50
CA ALA A 14 -24.84 -11.06 5.64
C ALA A 14 -24.26 -9.68 6.02
N SER A 15 -24.28 -9.35 7.32
CA SER A 15 -23.65 -8.15 7.88
C SER A 15 -22.13 -8.28 7.99
N VAL A 16 -21.62 -9.53 8.13
CA VAL A 16 -20.19 -9.88 8.10
C VAL A 16 -19.95 -11.16 7.29
N ILE A 17 -18.84 -11.21 6.58
CA ILE A 17 -18.31 -12.45 5.99
C ILE A 17 -17.07 -12.91 6.76
N VAL A 18 -17.11 -14.14 7.27
CA VAL A 18 -16.02 -14.82 7.96
C VAL A 18 -15.37 -15.79 6.98
N ALA A 19 -14.10 -15.58 6.63
CA ALA A 19 -13.35 -16.54 5.82
C ALA A 19 -12.48 -17.43 6.72
N LEU A 20 -12.69 -18.74 6.67
CA LEU A 20 -11.80 -19.72 7.27
C LEU A 20 -10.93 -20.32 6.16
N THR A 21 -9.62 -20.25 6.35
CA THR A 21 -8.61 -20.60 5.34
C THR A 21 -7.61 -21.60 5.93
N GLY A 22 -7.18 -22.60 5.17
CA GLY A 22 -6.33 -23.66 5.70
C GLY A 22 -5.98 -24.75 4.68
N ALA A 23 -5.23 -25.76 5.11
CA ALA A 23 -4.98 -26.97 4.34
C ALA A 23 -6.03 -28.04 4.64
N ALA A 24 -6.57 -28.71 3.60
CA ALA A 24 -7.62 -29.73 3.78
C ALA A 24 -7.19 -30.99 4.56
N ALA A 25 -5.89 -31.16 4.84
CA ALA A 25 -5.35 -32.29 5.59
C ALA A 25 -5.55 -32.18 7.12
N ASP A 26 -5.78 -30.97 7.66
CA ASP A 26 -6.07 -30.76 9.08
C ASP A 26 -7.48 -30.22 9.27
N THR A 27 -8.41 -31.09 9.68
CA THR A 27 -9.82 -30.74 9.89
C THR A 27 -10.16 -30.41 11.34
N ALA A 28 -9.25 -30.63 12.30
CA ALA A 28 -9.60 -30.55 13.73
C ALA A 28 -9.92 -29.11 14.16
N ALA A 29 -9.06 -28.15 13.76
CA ALA A 29 -9.28 -26.72 13.98
C ALA A 29 -10.56 -26.20 13.30
N LEU A 30 -10.81 -26.68 12.07
CA LEU A 30 -12.00 -26.33 11.28
C LEU A 30 -13.30 -26.85 11.93
N GLU A 31 -13.33 -28.12 12.32
CA GLU A 31 -14.46 -28.75 13.02
C GLU A 31 -14.75 -28.04 14.36
N TYR A 32 -13.71 -27.66 15.11
CA TYR A 32 -13.86 -26.91 16.37
C TYR A 32 -14.45 -25.50 16.19
N LEU A 33 -14.01 -24.76 15.15
CA LEU A 33 -14.55 -23.42 14.88
C LEU A 33 -15.98 -23.46 14.36
N LEU A 34 -16.25 -24.28 13.34
CA LEU A 34 -17.55 -24.29 12.67
C LEU A 34 -18.71 -24.70 13.58
N THR A 35 -18.44 -25.49 14.63
CA THR A 35 -19.43 -25.88 15.65
C THR A 35 -19.69 -24.80 16.71
N ARG A 36 -18.74 -23.88 16.96
CA ARG A 36 -18.80 -22.88 18.05
C ARG A 36 -19.09 -21.44 17.64
N LEU A 37 -18.86 -21.06 16.38
CA LEU A 37 -19.06 -19.68 15.92
C LEU A 37 -20.55 -19.25 15.89
N PRO A 38 -20.92 -18.02 16.29
CA PRO A 38 -22.26 -17.50 16.07
C PRO A 38 -22.50 -17.24 14.58
N LEU A 39 -23.63 -17.71 14.03
CA LEU A 39 -24.00 -17.52 12.62
C LEU A 39 -25.04 -16.42 12.39
N ALA A 40 -25.67 -15.88 13.45
CA ALA A 40 -26.56 -14.73 13.33
C ALA A 40 -25.78 -13.52 12.79
N GLY A 41 -26.30 -12.87 11.74
CA GLY A 41 -25.63 -11.78 11.00
C GLY A 41 -24.47 -12.21 10.09
N ALA A 42 -23.81 -13.34 10.37
CA ALA A 42 -22.60 -13.75 9.65
C ALA A 42 -22.83 -14.84 8.59
N ALA A 43 -22.09 -14.75 7.48
CA ALA A 43 -21.84 -15.86 6.56
C ALA A 43 -20.43 -16.41 6.80
N VAL A 44 -20.28 -17.72 6.95
CA VAL A 44 -18.96 -18.36 7.08
C VAL A 44 -18.61 -19.04 5.76
N VAL A 45 -17.44 -18.72 5.18
CA VAL A 45 -16.95 -19.32 3.94
C VAL A 45 -15.63 -20.04 4.21
N VAL A 46 -15.56 -21.32 3.85
CA VAL A 46 -14.40 -22.17 4.08
C VAL A 46 -13.66 -22.38 2.76
N ILE A 47 -12.42 -21.91 2.66
CA ILE A 47 -11.57 -22.03 1.46
C ILE A 47 -10.31 -22.82 1.84
N LEU A 48 -10.09 -23.97 1.21
CA LEU A 48 -9.00 -24.87 1.57
C LEU A 48 -8.07 -25.14 0.39
N GLN A 49 -6.77 -25.18 0.67
CA GLN A 49 -5.81 -25.83 -0.23
C GLN A 49 -6.09 -27.33 -0.31
N ASN A 50 -5.91 -27.90 -1.50
CA ASN A 50 -6.09 -29.33 -1.77
C ASN A 50 -7.47 -29.84 -1.32
N ARG A 51 -8.53 -29.06 -1.57
CA ARG A 51 -9.95 -29.34 -1.24
C ARG A 51 -10.40 -30.78 -1.54
N GLU A 52 -9.81 -31.42 -2.54
CA GLU A 52 -9.96 -32.85 -2.89
C GLU A 52 -9.78 -33.81 -1.70
N ALA A 53 -8.91 -33.48 -0.73
CA ALA A 53 -8.55 -34.32 0.40
C ALA A 53 -9.57 -34.29 1.57
N LEU A 54 -10.50 -33.34 1.56
CA LEU A 54 -11.55 -33.22 2.58
C LEU A 54 -12.77 -34.05 2.19
N ASP A 55 -13.20 -34.97 3.07
CA ASP A 55 -14.51 -35.63 3.00
C ASP A 55 -15.65 -34.66 3.41
N PRO A 56 -16.47 -34.17 2.46
CA PRO A 56 -17.55 -33.25 2.78
C PRO A 56 -18.74 -33.94 3.46
N ALA A 57 -18.92 -35.25 3.28
CA ALA A 57 -20.04 -35.99 3.87
C ALA A 57 -19.85 -36.15 5.38
N ARG A 58 -18.62 -36.44 5.83
CA ARG A 58 -18.25 -36.41 7.25
C ARG A 58 -18.48 -35.02 7.85
N LEU A 59 -17.99 -33.96 7.22
CA LEU A 59 -18.13 -32.60 7.73
C LEU A 59 -19.61 -32.17 7.81
N ALA A 60 -20.41 -32.46 6.79
CA ALA A 60 -21.84 -32.18 6.78
C ALA A 60 -22.60 -32.92 7.89
N ARG A 61 -22.23 -34.17 8.22
CA ARG A 61 -22.83 -34.92 9.33
C ARG A 61 -22.55 -34.25 10.68
N LEU A 62 -21.29 -33.90 10.94
CA LEU A 62 -20.84 -33.28 12.19
C LEU A 62 -21.49 -31.90 12.42
N LEU A 63 -21.67 -31.12 11.34
CA LEU A 63 -22.39 -29.85 11.41
C LEU A 63 -23.90 -30.01 11.68
N ARG A 64 -24.56 -31.01 11.08
CA ARG A 64 -25.97 -31.32 11.35
C ARG A 64 -26.20 -31.75 12.80
N GLU A 65 -25.30 -32.54 13.39
CA GLU A 65 -25.31 -32.89 14.82
C GLU A 65 -25.22 -31.64 15.72
N SER A 66 -24.58 -30.57 15.22
CA SER A 66 -24.47 -29.26 15.87
C SER A 66 -25.58 -28.27 15.47
N GLY A 67 -26.62 -28.71 14.74
CA GLY A 67 -27.73 -27.87 14.29
C GLY A 67 -27.38 -26.86 13.19
N ARG A 68 -26.37 -27.16 12.35
CA ARG A 68 -25.84 -26.26 11.32
C ARG A 68 -25.84 -26.94 9.95
N ASP A 69 -26.25 -26.20 8.92
CA ASP A 69 -26.21 -26.69 7.54
C ASP A 69 -24.95 -26.22 6.80
N LEU A 70 -24.37 -27.15 6.02
CA LEU A 70 -23.28 -26.91 5.09
C LEU A 70 -23.86 -26.77 3.68
N ALA A 71 -23.65 -25.61 3.06
CA ALA A 71 -24.06 -25.31 1.69
C ALA A 71 -22.86 -25.40 0.74
N GLU A 72 -23.09 -25.97 -0.45
CA GLU A 72 -22.15 -25.88 -1.57
C GLU A 72 -22.34 -24.55 -2.30
N ILE A 73 -21.25 -23.93 -2.78
CA ILE A 73 -21.30 -22.61 -3.41
C ILE A 73 -21.77 -22.72 -4.87
N VAL A 74 -22.89 -22.09 -5.19
CA VAL A 74 -23.46 -22.00 -6.55
C VAL A 74 -23.16 -20.64 -7.18
N ASP A 75 -22.83 -20.61 -8.48
CA ASP A 75 -22.60 -19.34 -9.19
C ASP A 75 -23.83 -18.42 -9.15
N GLY A 76 -23.61 -17.16 -8.80
CA GLY A 76 -24.65 -16.14 -8.70
C GLY A 76 -25.49 -16.18 -7.42
N GLU A 77 -25.32 -17.15 -6.51
CA GLU A 77 -26.06 -17.18 -5.23
C GLU A 77 -25.67 -15.99 -4.34
N PRO A 78 -26.63 -15.29 -3.69
CA PRO A 78 -26.31 -14.25 -2.71
C PRO A 78 -25.65 -14.82 -1.45
N VAL A 79 -24.76 -14.05 -0.84
CA VAL A 79 -24.12 -14.42 0.43
C VAL A 79 -25.08 -14.18 1.60
N LEU A 80 -25.84 -15.21 1.98
CA LEU A 80 -26.83 -15.15 3.07
C LEU A 80 -26.19 -15.38 4.44
N ALA A 81 -26.68 -14.63 5.45
CA ALA A 81 -26.36 -14.87 6.87
C ALA A 81 -26.86 -16.24 7.35
N GLY A 82 -26.34 -16.72 8.48
CA GLY A 82 -26.80 -17.96 9.11
C GLY A 82 -26.26 -19.24 8.48
N ARG A 83 -25.45 -19.15 7.42
CA ARG A 83 -24.98 -20.29 6.61
C ARG A 83 -23.46 -20.47 6.63
N ILE A 84 -23.04 -21.72 6.47
CA ILE A 84 -21.64 -22.13 6.25
C ILE A 84 -21.53 -22.61 4.80
N TYR A 85 -20.59 -22.04 4.05
CA TYR A 85 -20.36 -22.31 2.63
C TYR A 85 -19.02 -23.01 2.41
N LEU A 86 -19.01 -24.02 1.53
CA LEU A 86 -17.81 -24.75 1.09
C LEU A 86 -17.84 -24.86 -0.45
N PRO A 87 -16.76 -24.51 -1.17
CA PRO A 87 -16.69 -24.68 -2.61
C PRO A 87 -16.60 -26.17 -2.99
N ALA A 88 -17.05 -26.44 -4.21
CA ALA A 88 -16.80 -27.71 -4.90
C ALA A 88 -15.30 -27.94 -5.11
N ALA A 89 -14.92 -29.21 -5.30
CA ALA A 89 -13.58 -29.59 -5.74
C ALA A 89 -13.22 -28.95 -7.10
N GLY A 90 -11.98 -28.51 -7.28
CA GLY A 90 -11.50 -27.84 -8.49
C GLY A 90 -12.14 -26.48 -8.88
N VAL A 91 -13.05 -25.91 -8.08
CA VAL A 91 -13.75 -24.65 -8.41
C VAL A 91 -13.11 -23.44 -7.73
N LEU A 92 -12.80 -22.41 -8.52
CA LEU A 92 -12.40 -21.11 -7.99
C LEU A 92 -13.64 -20.29 -7.65
N VAL A 93 -13.64 -19.67 -6.46
CA VAL A 93 -14.71 -18.80 -5.98
C VAL A 93 -14.20 -17.38 -5.76
N ALA A 94 -15.01 -16.41 -6.17
CA ALA A 94 -14.87 -14.99 -5.84
C ALA A 94 -16.18 -14.44 -5.27
N VAL A 95 -16.12 -13.28 -4.62
CA VAL A 95 -17.30 -12.51 -4.19
C VAL A 95 -17.38 -11.22 -4.99
N GLU A 96 -18.50 -10.97 -5.65
CA GLU A 96 -18.77 -9.73 -6.40
C GLU A 96 -20.17 -9.22 -6.07
N ALA A 97 -20.28 -7.94 -5.68
CA ALA A 97 -21.56 -7.28 -5.36
C ALA A 97 -22.48 -8.08 -4.41
N GLY A 98 -21.91 -8.77 -3.42
CA GLY A 98 -22.65 -9.57 -2.43
C GLY A 98 -23.14 -10.94 -2.93
N ARG A 99 -22.65 -11.41 -4.10
CA ARG A 99 -22.94 -12.73 -4.66
C ARG A 99 -21.65 -13.52 -4.87
N PHE A 100 -21.76 -14.84 -4.81
CA PHE A 100 -20.67 -15.72 -5.21
C PHE A 100 -20.53 -15.75 -6.73
N ARG A 101 -19.28 -15.82 -7.19
CA ARG A 101 -18.89 -16.17 -8.55
C ARG A 101 -18.11 -17.46 -8.51
N ALA A 102 -18.58 -18.50 -9.18
CA ALA A 102 -17.97 -19.82 -9.18
C ALA A 102 -17.58 -20.22 -10.61
N ALA A 103 -16.29 -20.50 -10.83
CA ALA A 103 -15.77 -20.85 -12.14
C ALA A 103 -14.86 -22.09 -12.09
N VAL A 104 -15.06 -23.01 -13.04
CA VAL A 104 -14.10 -24.07 -13.35
C VAL A 104 -13.05 -23.48 -14.30
N PRO A 105 -11.75 -23.52 -13.98
CA PRO A 105 -10.72 -22.92 -14.85
C PRO A 105 -10.54 -23.74 -16.15
N GLU A 106 -10.93 -23.16 -17.29
CA GLU A 106 -10.86 -23.82 -18.61
C GLU A 106 -9.43 -24.15 -19.11
N ARG A 107 -8.40 -23.57 -18.47
CA ARG A 107 -6.98 -23.88 -18.70
C ARG A 107 -6.21 -23.76 -17.39
N ALA A 108 -5.15 -24.57 -17.24
CA ALA A 108 -4.15 -24.45 -16.17
C ALA A 108 -3.24 -23.22 -16.38
N ALA A 109 -3.83 -22.03 -16.42
CA ALA A 109 -3.15 -20.77 -16.72
C ALA A 109 -3.37 -19.73 -15.61
N GLY A 110 -2.29 -19.43 -14.89
CA GLY A 110 -1.96 -18.07 -14.42
C GLY A 110 -2.79 -17.43 -13.31
N HIS A 111 -3.82 -18.07 -12.75
CA HIS A 111 -4.57 -17.49 -11.63
C HIS A 111 -3.86 -17.75 -10.29
N GLY A 112 -4.11 -16.86 -9.31
CA GLY A 112 -3.48 -16.89 -7.99
C GLY A 112 -3.79 -18.16 -7.19
N GLY A 113 -3.20 -18.28 -6.00
CA GLY A 113 -3.57 -19.33 -5.06
C GLY A 113 -5.07 -19.29 -4.74
N THR A 114 -5.65 -20.44 -4.35
CA THR A 114 -7.12 -20.56 -4.20
C THR A 114 -7.59 -19.68 -3.04
N ILE A 115 -6.77 -19.55 -2.00
CA ILE A 115 -7.04 -18.70 -0.84
C ILE A 115 -6.85 -17.23 -1.24
N ASP A 116 -5.72 -16.87 -1.86
CA ASP A 116 -5.44 -15.49 -2.29
C ASP A 116 -6.52 -14.93 -3.23
N SER A 117 -6.93 -15.69 -4.24
CA SER A 117 -7.95 -15.28 -5.20
C SER A 117 -9.28 -14.94 -4.51
N PHE A 118 -9.74 -15.81 -3.61
CA PHE A 118 -10.96 -15.56 -2.85
C PHE A 118 -10.80 -14.35 -1.92
N LEU A 119 -9.74 -14.29 -1.11
CA LEU A 119 -9.53 -13.22 -0.13
C LEU A 119 -9.37 -11.84 -0.78
N VAL A 120 -8.69 -11.73 -1.93
CA VAL A 120 -8.58 -10.47 -2.69
C VAL A 120 -9.95 -10.02 -3.22
N SER A 121 -10.80 -10.96 -3.67
CA SER A 121 -12.18 -10.61 -4.07
C SER A 121 -13.04 -10.19 -2.87
N LEU A 122 -12.92 -10.90 -1.75
CA LEU A 122 -13.63 -10.62 -0.50
C LEU A 122 -13.29 -9.24 0.05
N ALA A 123 -12.00 -8.88 0.06
CA ALA A 123 -11.51 -7.57 0.45
C ALA A 123 -12.18 -6.44 -0.36
N ARG A 124 -12.38 -6.63 -1.66
CA ARG A 124 -13.06 -5.66 -2.53
C ARG A 124 -14.58 -5.62 -2.31
N ALA A 125 -15.21 -6.74 -2.00
CA ALA A 125 -16.66 -6.85 -1.89
C ALA A 125 -17.22 -6.51 -0.50
N ALA A 126 -16.49 -6.77 0.58
CA ALA A 126 -16.97 -6.61 1.96
C ALA A 126 -16.69 -5.22 2.57
N ASP A 127 -15.88 -4.38 1.91
CA ASP A 127 -15.50 -3.00 2.31
C ASP A 127 -15.02 -2.84 3.78
N GLY A 128 -14.46 -3.91 4.35
CA GLY A 128 -13.97 -3.98 5.73
C GLY A 128 -14.84 -4.75 6.71
N ARG A 129 -16.04 -5.20 6.30
CA ARG A 129 -16.90 -6.13 7.07
C ARG A 129 -16.50 -7.59 6.85
N SER A 130 -15.20 -7.84 6.85
CA SER A 130 -14.62 -9.17 6.65
C SER A 130 -13.63 -9.49 7.75
N ILE A 131 -13.67 -10.74 8.19
CA ILE A 131 -12.71 -11.30 9.14
C ILE A 131 -12.18 -12.63 8.59
N VAL A 132 -10.87 -12.81 8.64
CA VAL A 132 -10.19 -13.98 8.08
C VAL A 132 -9.43 -14.70 9.19
N ALA A 133 -9.49 -16.03 9.20
CA ALA A 133 -8.63 -16.87 10.03
C ALA A 133 -7.85 -17.87 9.15
N ALA A 134 -6.54 -17.94 9.34
CA ALA A 134 -5.68 -19.01 8.83
C ALA A 134 -5.59 -20.14 9.88
N LEU A 135 -5.82 -21.37 9.44
CA LEU A 135 -5.83 -22.60 10.24
C LEU A 135 -4.75 -23.54 9.70
N GLY A 136 -3.95 -24.13 10.57
CA GLY A 136 -2.77 -24.90 10.18
C GLY A 136 -1.75 -24.10 9.36
N ASP A 137 -0.93 -24.81 8.59
CA ASP A 137 0.01 -24.23 7.62
C ASP A 137 -0.61 -24.21 6.21
N THR A 138 -0.44 -23.09 5.51
CA THR A 138 -0.91 -22.83 4.13
C THR A 138 0.22 -22.43 3.19
N GLY A 139 1.47 -22.40 3.69
CA GLY A 139 2.62 -21.88 2.96
C GLY A 139 2.43 -20.40 2.60
N GLU A 140 2.67 -20.07 1.33
CA GLU A 140 2.59 -18.69 0.84
C GLU A 140 1.19 -18.27 0.34
N ASP A 141 0.26 -19.21 0.11
CA ASP A 141 -1.10 -18.92 -0.38
C ASP A 141 -1.96 -18.34 0.75
N GLY A 142 -2.57 -17.18 0.49
CA GLY A 142 -3.30 -16.39 1.47
C GLY A 142 -2.48 -15.19 1.98
N THR A 143 -1.18 -15.12 1.70
CA THR A 143 -0.32 -14.00 2.10
C THR A 143 -0.73 -12.70 1.41
N LEU A 144 -1.07 -12.74 0.12
CA LEU A 144 -1.58 -11.58 -0.62
C LEU A 144 -3.01 -11.21 -0.15
N GLY A 145 -3.83 -12.22 0.07
CA GLY A 145 -5.20 -12.13 0.57
C GLY A 145 -5.29 -11.49 1.96
N PHE A 146 -4.41 -11.86 2.87
CA PHE A 146 -4.30 -11.25 4.20
C PHE A 146 -3.95 -9.77 4.07
N LYS A 147 -2.93 -9.40 3.26
CA LYS A 147 -2.61 -7.98 3.02
C LYS A 147 -3.81 -7.22 2.41
N ALA A 148 -4.52 -7.82 1.46
CA ALA A 148 -5.69 -7.21 0.81
C ALA A 148 -6.86 -7.01 1.79
N VAL A 149 -7.15 -7.97 2.66
CA VAL A 149 -8.17 -7.84 3.70
C VAL A 149 -7.77 -6.78 4.73
N LYS A 150 -6.51 -6.72 5.15
CA LYS A 150 -5.99 -5.61 5.98
C LYS A 150 -6.17 -4.25 5.31
N GLU A 151 -5.84 -4.15 4.01
CA GLU A 151 -5.99 -2.92 3.21
C GLU A 151 -7.47 -2.48 3.11
N ALA A 152 -8.35 -3.45 2.91
CA ALA A 152 -9.80 -3.30 2.98
C ALA A 152 -10.33 -3.03 4.40
N GLY A 153 -9.48 -3.03 5.43
CA GLY A 153 -9.88 -2.72 6.81
C GLY A 153 -10.52 -3.87 7.57
N GLY A 154 -10.49 -5.10 7.03
CA GLY A 154 -10.88 -6.31 7.73
C GLY A 154 -9.84 -6.78 8.76
N LEU A 155 -10.27 -7.65 9.66
CA LEU A 155 -9.41 -8.24 10.70
C LEU A 155 -8.83 -9.57 10.21
N THR A 156 -7.55 -9.81 10.43
CA THR A 156 -6.88 -11.07 10.04
C THR A 156 -6.31 -11.76 11.26
N LEU A 157 -6.56 -13.05 11.40
CA LEU A 157 -6.15 -13.86 12.55
C LEU A 157 -5.47 -15.15 12.05
N ALA A 158 -4.66 -15.77 12.88
CA ALA A 158 -4.09 -17.08 12.59
C ALA A 158 -4.11 -17.98 13.84
N GLU A 159 -4.15 -19.27 13.60
CA GLU A 159 -3.99 -20.30 14.63
C GLU A 159 -2.53 -20.41 15.10
N GLU A 160 -2.34 -20.56 16.41
CA GLU A 160 -1.04 -20.80 17.02
C GLU A 160 -0.67 -22.29 16.97
N THR A 161 -0.01 -22.71 15.88
CA THR A 161 0.45 -24.09 15.71
C THR A 161 1.78 -24.37 16.44
N ALA A 162 2.10 -25.66 16.63
CA ALA A 162 3.37 -26.08 17.22
C ALA A 162 4.60 -25.62 16.42
N ALA A 163 4.50 -25.55 15.09
CA ALA A 163 5.58 -25.04 14.22
C ALA A 163 5.81 -23.53 14.42
N ILE A 164 4.73 -22.75 14.53
CA ILE A 164 4.82 -21.31 14.80
C ILE A 164 5.43 -21.06 16.19
N ARG A 165 5.05 -21.84 17.21
CA ARG A 165 5.67 -21.79 18.55
C ARG A 165 7.15 -22.17 18.57
N ALA A 166 7.59 -23.06 17.67
CA ALA A 166 8.98 -23.48 17.55
C ALA A 166 9.89 -22.42 16.89
N GLY A 167 9.32 -21.32 16.39
CA GLY A 167 10.06 -20.21 15.78
C GLY A 167 10.33 -20.36 14.29
N ASP A 168 9.74 -21.35 13.62
CA ASP A 168 9.91 -21.61 12.17
C ASP A 168 9.05 -20.66 11.30
N VAL A 169 8.93 -19.40 11.72
CA VAL A 169 8.16 -18.38 11.02
C VAL A 169 9.07 -17.70 10.00
N GLY A 170 9.05 -18.20 8.77
CA GLY A 170 9.73 -17.60 7.63
C GLY A 170 9.40 -16.10 7.49
N ALA A 171 10.40 -15.30 7.10
CA ALA A 171 10.34 -13.84 7.13
C ALA A 171 9.24 -13.24 6.21
N GLY A 172 8.03 -13.07 6.75
CA GLY A 172 6.93 -12.33 6.12
C GLY A 172 6.25 -13.01 4.91
N THR A 173 6.55 -14.28 4.64
CA THR A 173 6.01 -15.03 3.49
C THR A 173 4.75 -15.84 3.81
N MET A 174 4.38 -15.97 5.09
CA MET A 174 3.27 -16.81 5.57
C MET A 174 2.10 -15.95 6.09
N PRO A 175 0.82 -16.36 5.93
CA PRO A 175 -0.34 -15.62 6.45
C PRO A 175 -0.27 -15.37 7.97
N ALA A 176 0.26 -16.32 8.73
CA ALA A 176 0.43 -16.19 10.18
C ALA A 176 1.42 -15.07 10.58
N ALA A 177 2.50 -14.86 9.81
CA ALA A 177 3.43 -13.75 10.03
C ALA A 177 2.80 -12.38 9.73
N LEU A 178 1.72 -12.37 8.95
CA LEU A 178 0.95 -11.18 8.61
C LEU A 178 -0.32 -11.02 9.44
N ALA A 179 -0.72 -11.98 10.29
CA ALA A 179 -1.93 -11.88 11.08
C ALA A 179 -1.89 -10.72 12.10
N ASP A 180 -3.05 -10.23 12.53
CA ASP A 180 -3.15 -9.23 13.61
C ASP A 180 -3.02 -9.84 15.00
N ALA A 181 -3.34 -11.13 15.12
CA ALA A 181 -3.03 -11.96 16.27
C ALA A 181 -2.89 -13.41 15.81
N VAL A 182 -1.85 -14.07 16.34
CA VAL A 182 -1.71 -15.52 16.32
C VAL A 182 -2.23 -16.02 17.66
N LEU A 183 -3.20 -16.95 17.67
CA LEU A 183 -3.98 -17.31 18.85
C LEU A 183 -4.21 -18.83 18.94
N PRO A 184 -4.21 -19.44 20.16
CA PRO A 184 -4.76 -20.77 20.36
C PRO A 184 -6.18 -20.87 19.82
N ILE A 185 -6.58 -22.06 19.36
CA ILE A 185 -7.85 -22.29 18.65
C ILE A 185 -9.09 -21.86 19.48
N GLU A 186 -9.04 -21.96 20.81
CA GLU A 186 -10.08 -21.49 21.73
C GLU A 186 -10.18 -19.97 21.79
N ALA A 187 -9.03 -19.28 21.83
CA ALA A 187 -8.96 -17.83 21.82
C ALA A 187 -9.33 -17.26 20.44
N LEU A 188 -8.94 -17.94 19.36
CA LEU A 188 -9.35 -17.64 17.99
C LEU A 188 -10.88 -17.72 17.84
N ALA A 189 -11.51 -18.78 18.34
CA ALA A 189 -12.97 -18.95 18.35
C ALA A 189 -13.68 -17.82 19.11
N ALA A 190 -13.20 -17.49 20.32
CA ALA A 190 -13.76 -16.42 21.12
C ALA A 190 -13.65 -15.04 20.43
N ARG A 191 -12.52 -14.80 19.75
CA ARG A 191 -12.23 -13.55 19.03
C ARG A 191 -13.11 -13.36 17.80
N LEU A 192 -13.24 -14.39 16.97
CA LEU A 192 -14.15 -14.41 15.83
C LEU A 192 -15.60 -14.17 16.29
N ALA A 193 -16.04 -14.86 17.35
CA ALA A 193 -17.38 -14.70 17.90
C ALA A 193 -17.65 -13.29 18.48
N ALA A 194 -16.64 -12.63 19.04
CA ALA A 194 -16.76 -11.24 19.50
C ALA A 194 -16.92 -10.25 18.34
N TYR A 195 -16.12 -10.40 17.28
CA TYR A 195 -16.21 -9.54 16.08
C TYR A 195 -17.60 -9.60 15.44
N ILE A 196 -18.14 -10.81 15.23
CA ILE A 196 -19.47 -11.03 14.63
C ILE A 196 -20.55 -10.28 15.42
N ARG A 197 -20.54 -10.38 16.76
CA ARG A 197 -21.51 -9.68 17.64
C ARG A 197 -21.34 -8.16 17.65
N GLN A 198 -20.13 -7.65 17.40
CA GLN A 198 -19.86 -6.21 17.41
C GLN A 198 -20.30 -5.55 16.09
N SER A 199 -20.04 -6.21 14.96
CA SER A 199 -20.40 -5.69 13.63
C SER A 199 -21.91 -5.59 13.41
N ASP A 200 -22.69 -6.44 14.08
CA ASP A 200 -24.16 -6.43 14.05
C ASP A 200 -24.79 -5.19 14.74
N ARG A 201 -23.98 -4.39 15.46
CA ARG A 201 -24.44 -3.25 16.29
C ARG A 201 -24.06 -1.86 15.76
N GLN A 202 -23.27 -1.74 14.68
CA GLN A 202 -22.70 -0.45 14.27
C GLN A 202 -23.34 0.15 13.01
N GLU A 203 -24.07 1.25 13.20
CA GLU A 203 -24.36 2.21 12.12
C GLU A 203 -23.11 3.06 11.77
N PRO A 204 -22.97 3.52 10.51
CA PRO A 204 -21.81 4.29 10.09
C PRO A 204 -21.94 5.80 10.35
N GLY A 205 -21.00 6.37 11.12
CA GLY A 205 -20.64 7.79 11.07
C GLY A 205 -21.47 8.73 11.96
N SER A 206 -21.22 8.72 13.27
CA SER A 206 -21.70 9.79 14.15
C SER A 206 -20.88 11.09 13.94
N GLU A 207 -21.44 12.26 14.29
CA GLU A 207 -20.66 13.52 14.33
C GLU A 207 -19.49 13.43 15.35
N THR A 208 -19.65 12.60 16.38
CA THR A 208 -18.65 12.36 17.43
C THR A 208 -17.41 11.63 16.88
N ASP A 209 -17.60 10.68 15.95
CA ASP A 209 -16.51 9.98 15.26
C ASP A 209 -15.62 10.98 14.52
N MET A 210 -16.23 11.92 13.79
CA MET A 210 -15.50 12.91 12.98
C MET A 210 -14.64 13.85 13.83
N ALA A 211 -15.13 14.28 14.99
CA ALA A 211 -14.36 15.07 15.94
C ALA A 211 -13.18 14.27 16.54
N ALA A 212 -13.40 12.98 16.85
CA ALA A 212 -12.35 12.09 17.34
C ALA A 212 -11.25 11.87 16.29
N LEU A 213 -11.59 11.67 15.02
CA LEU A 213 -10.62 11.50 13.92
C LEU A 213 -9.68 12.70 13.77
N ALA A 214 -10.18 13.94 13.89
CA ALA A 214 -9.33 15.13 13.86
C ALA A 214 -8.32 15.13 15.03
N GLY A 215 -8.75 14.71 16.23
CA GLY A 215 -7.86 14.50 17.37
C GLY A 215 -6.78 13.44 17.12
N ILE A 216 -7.14 12.32 16.49
CA ILE A 216 -6.21 11.24 16.14
C ILE A 216 -5.20 11.70 15.06
N ALA A 217 -5.65 12.42 14.03
CA ALA A 217 -4.79 12.99 13.01
C ALA A 217 -3.79 14.02 13.58
N GLY A 218 -4.20 14.78 14.61
CA GLY A 218 -3.30 15.63 15.39
C GLY A 218 -2.21 14.81 16.09
N MET A 219 -2.58 13.77 16.85
CA MET A 219 -1.62 12.91 17.56
C MET A 219 -0.65 12.20 16.61
N LEU A 220 -1.13 11.71 15.46
CA LEU A 220 -0.30 11.12 14.40
C LEU A 220 0.71 12.15 13.87
N ARG A 221 0.29 13.36 13.53
CA ARG A 221 1.18 14.41 13.03
C ARG A 221 2.23 14.80 14.06
N ASP A 222 1.83 15.00 15.31
CA ASP A 222 2.71 15.50 16.36
C ASP A 222 3.74 14.42 16.80
N ARG A 223 3.44 13.13 16.60
CA ARG A 223 4.36 12.00 16.91
C ARG A 223 5.21 11.55 15.72
N THR A 224 4.65 11.50 14.52
CA THR A 224 5.29 10.92 13.31
C THR A 224 5.78 11.97 12.31
N GLY A 225 5.29 13.22 12.41
CA GLY A 225 5.56 14.28 11.43
C GLY A 225 4.74 14.18 10.13
N HIS A 226 3.77 13.26 10.04
CA HIS A 226 2.89 13.07 8.87
C HIS A 226 1.44 13.46 9.18
N ASP A 227 0.84 14.30 8.32
CA ASP A 227 -0.50 14.84 8.54
C ASP A 227 -1.57 14.05 7.76
N PHE A 228 -2.55 13.50 8.50
CA PHE A 228 -3.66 12.71 7.95
C PHE A 228 -4.98 13.48 7.82
N HIS A 229 -5.06 14.77 8.18
CA HIS A 229 -6.32 15.55 8.07
C HIS A 229 -6.84 15.65 6.62
N GLY A 230 -5.95 15.52 5.62
CA GLY A 230 -6.30 15.52 4.20
C GLY A 230 -6.73 14.17 3.62
N TYR A 231 -6.83 13.11 4.42
CA TYR A 231 -7.25 11.76 3.98
C TYR A 231 -8.78 11.61 3.98
N LYS A 232 -9.30 10.63 3.24
CA LYS A 232 -10.74 10.34 3.23
C LYS A 232 -11.20 9.86 4.61
N PRO A 233 -12.19 10.52 5.24
CA PRO A 233 -12.63 10.15 6.59
C PRO A 233 -13.09 8.69 6.72
N GLY A 234 -13.83 8.15 5.75
CA GLY A 234 -14.27 6.75 5.77
C GLY A 234 -13.09 5.76 5.77
N THR A 235 -12.09 5.98 4.91
CA THR A 235 -10.90 5.12 4.84
C THR A 235 -10.05 5.23 6.11
N PHE A 236 -9.90 6.44 6.66
CA PHE A 236 -9.15 6.66 7.89
C PHE A 236 -9.87 6.06 9.12
N LEU A 237 -11.17 6.31 9.25
CA LEU A 237 -12.03 5.73 10.29
C LEU A 237 -12.00 4.22 10.28
N ARG A 238 -11.97 3.60 9.10
CA ARG A 238 -11.88 2.14 8.96
C ARG A 238 -10.58 1.58 9.55
N ARG A 239 -9.44 2.22 9.29
CA ARG A 239 -8.14 1.82 9.88
C ARG A 239 -8.11 2.06 11.39
N VAL A 240 -8.68 3.18 11.87
CA VAL A 240 -8.86 3.45 13.31
C VAL A 240 -9.72 2.38 13.97
N ARG A 241 -10.92 2.08 13.45
CA ARG A 241 -11.83 1.04 13.97
C ARG A 241 -11.19 -0.35 13.95
N ARG A 242 -10.37 -0.64 12.94
CA ARG A 242 -9.60 -1.89 12.87
C ARG A 242 -8.53 -1.97 13.97
N ARG A 243 -7.75 -0.91 14.21
CA ARG A 243 -6.83 -0.85 15.37
C ARG A 243 -7.58 -0.97 16.69
N MET A 244 -8.71 -0.28 16.86
CA MET A 244 -9.60 -0.43 18.02
C MET A 244 -9.98 -1.89 18.27
N GLN A 245 -10.36 -2.64 17.22
CA GLN A 245 -10.63 -4.07 17.34
C GLN A 245 -9.40 -4.84 17.81
N VAL A 246 -8.21 -4.61 17.20
CA VAL A 246 -6.94 -5.25 17.59
C VAL A 246 -6.63 -5.02 19.06
N VAL A 247 -6.68 -3.78 19.56
CA VAL A 247 -6.43 -3.42 20.97
C VAL A 247 -7.64 -3.59 21.91
N GLN A 248 -8.73 -4.18 21.41
CA GLN A 248 -9.95 -4.52 22.16
C GLN A 248 -10.63 -3.32 22.83
N ARG A 249 -10.80 -2.23 22.06
CA ARG A 249 -11.59 -1.05 22.45
C ARG A 249 -12.89 -1.00 21.65
N GLU A 250 -14.00 -0.82 22.36
CA GLU A 250 -15.33 -0.76 21.73
C GLU A 250 -15.65 0.65 21.22
N GLU A 251 -15.31 1.68 22.02
CA GLU A 251 -15.59 3.08 21.74
C GLU A 251 -14.38 3.87 21.23
N ILE A 252 -14.61 4.79 20.29
CA ILE A 252 -13.53 5.61 19.70
C ILE A 252 -12.92 6.59 20.73
N GLY A 253 -13.72 7.01 21.72
CA GLY A 253 -13.24 7.83 22.84
C GLY A 253 -12.21 7.12 23.71
N ASP A 254 -12.46 5.84 24.04
CA ASP A 254 -11.53 5.00 24.79
C ASP A 254 -10.22 4.79 24.03
N TYR A 255 -10.30 4.64 22.71
CA TYR A 255 -9.12 4.51 21.86
C TYR A 255 -8.32 5.82 21.75
N VAL A 256 -8.98 6.98 21.72
CA VAL A 256 -8.29 8.29 21.85
C VAL A 256 -7.59 8.43 23.20
N ALA A 257 -8.21 7.96 24.29
CA ALA A 257 -7.56 7.93 25.60
C ALA A 257 -6.36 6.96 25.63
N TYR A 258 -6.50 5.78 25.00
CA TYR A 258 -5.45 4.77 24.88
C TYR A 258 -4.26 5.26 24.05
N LEU A 259 -4.49 5.92 22.91
CA LEU A 259 -3.45 6.55 22.08
C LEU A 259 -2.65 7.62 22.85
N ARG A 260 -3.28 8.36 23.77
CA ARG A 260 -2.60 9.32 24.64
C ARG A 260 -1.77 8.65 25.74
N ALA A 261 -2.23 7.50 26.23
CA ALA A 261 -1.56 6.75 27.29
C ALA A 261 -0.39 5.89 26.78
N GLN A 262 -0.51 5.32 25.56
CA GLN A 262 0.48 4.43 24.95
C GLN A 262 1.02 5.03 23.63
N PRO A 263 2.13 5.78 23.66
CA PRO A 263 2.71 6.40 22.45
C PRO A 263 3.14 5.42 21.37
N GLU A 264 3.35 4.14 21.72
CA GLU A 264 3.63 3.06 20.77
C GLU A 264 2.43 2.73 19.89
N GLU A 265 1.19 2.82 20.42
CA GLU A 265 -0.02 2.56 19.61
C GLU A 265 -0.21 3.63 18.53
N VAL A 266 0.26 4.86 18.74
CA VAL A 266 0.28 5.89 17.70
C VAL A 266 1.18 5.47 16.53
N GLN A 267 2.31 4.81 16.81
CA GLN A 267 3.18 4.24 15.77
C GLN A 267 2.54 3.01 15.12
N GLN A 268 1.91 2.12 15.88
CA GLN A 268 1.20 0.96 15.33
C GLN A 268 0.01 1.36 14.43
N LEU A 269 -0.72 2.43 14.77
CA LEU A 269 -1.74 3.02 13.92
C LEU A 269 -1.15 3.64 12.66
N PHE A 270 -0.02 4.34 12.77
CA PHE A 270 0.70 4.87 11.60
C PHE A 270 1.14 3.77 10.65
N ASP A 271 1.81 2.74 11.17
CA ASP A 271 2.23 1.56 10.42
C ASP A 271 1.04 0.87 9.73
N ASP A 272 -0.14 0.83 10.38
CA ASP A 272 -1.36 0.25 9.80
C ASP A 272 -1.96 1.09 8.65
N LEU A 273 -1.81 2.41 8.72
CA LEU A 273 -2.21 3.34 7.65
C LEU A 273 -1.32 3.21 6.41
N LEU A 274 -0.10 2.69 6.55
CA LEU A 274 0.85 2.48 5.46
C LEU A 274 0.78 1.09 4.82
N ILE A 275 -0.06 0.17 5.31
CA ILE A 275 -0.24 -1.15 4.68
C ILE A 275 -0.94 -0.99 3.32
N GLY A 276 -0.15 -1.08 2.25
CA GLY A 276 -0.61 -1.16 0.86
C GLY A 276 -0.30 -2.52 0.22
N VAL A 277 -1.18 -2.97 -0.68
CA VAL A 277 -0.93 -4.14 -1.53
C VAL A 277 -0.32 -3.70 -2.86
N THR A 278 0.66 -4.45 -3.33
CA THR A 278 1.37 -4.27 -4.60
C THR A 278 1.74 -5.65 -5.16
N GLN A 279 1.93 -5.72 -6.48
CA GLN A 279 2.28 -6.90 -7.26
C GLN A 279 2.93 -6.45 -8.56
N PHE A 280 3.70 -7.30 -9.22
CA PHE A 280 4.26 -7.00 -10.53
C PHE A 280 3.14 -6.84 -11.57
N PHE A 281 3.32 -5.89 -12.49
CA PHE A 281 2.38 -5.56 -13.57
C PHE A 281 0.90 -5.43 -13.11
N ARG A 282 0.67 -4.83 -11.92
CA ARG A 282 -0.67 -4.60 -11.34
C ARG A 282 -1.59 -3.91 -12.35
N ASP A 283 -2.70 -4.56 -12.67
CA ASP A 283 -3.60 -4.22 -13.79
C ASP A 283 -2.85 -4.31 -15.14
N ALA A 284 -2.61 -5.55 -15.59
CA ALA A 284 -1.70 -5.85 -16.72
C ALA A 284 -2.10 -5.16 -18.03
N ARG A 285 -3.40 -4.98 -18.31
CA ARG A 285 -3.91 -4.31 -19.52
C ARG A 285 -3.46 -2.85 -19.60
N GLU A 286 -3.39 -2.18 -18.46
CA GLU A 286 -2.92 -0.81 -18.33
C GLU A 286 -1.41 -0.72 -18.57
N PHE A 287 -0.65 -1.71 -18.11
CA PHE A 287 0.78 -1.86 -18.43
C PHE A 287 1.04 -2.19 -19.90
N GLU A 288 0.23 -3.04 -20.55
CA GLU A 288 0.31 -3.31 -22.00
C GLU A 288 0.12 -2.02 -22.83
N VAL A 289 -0.83 -1.17 -22.44
CA VAL A 289 -1.05 0.13 -23.10
C VAL A 289 0.10 1.10 -22.82
N LEU A 290 0.66 1.10 -21.59
CA LEU A 290 1.85 1.87 -21.28
C LEU A 290 3.05 1.44 -22.15
N GLU A 291 3.32 0.13 -22.22
CA GLU A 291 4.39 -0.48 -23.03
C GLU A 291 4.25 -0.14 -24.51
N ARG A 292 3.04 -0.24 -25.07
CA ARG A 292 2.77 0.04 -26.49
C ARG A 292 2.78 1.53 -26.83
N ALA A 293 2.11 2.36 -26.03
CA ALA A 293 1.76 3.73 -26.41
C ALA A 293 2.63 4.82 -25.77
N VAL A 294 3.20 4.58 -24.58
CA VAL A 294 3.97 5.58 -23.84
C VAL A 294 5.46 5.30 -23.86
N ILE A 295 5.88 4.07 -23.53
CA ILE A 295 7.31 3.74 -23.41
C ILE A 295 8.11 4.17 -24.67
N PRO A 296 7.73 3.84 -25.92
CA PRO A 296 8.45 4.29 -27.12
C PRO A 296 8.54 5.82 -27.26
N GLN A 297 7.50 6.55 -26.81
CA GLN A 297 7.47 8.02 -26.88
C GLN A 297 8.42 8.66 -25.85
N LEU A 298 8.73 7.98 -24.74
CA LEU A 298 9.69 8.48 -23.75
C LEU A 298 11.13 8.50 -24.31
N PHE A 299 11.45 7.61 -25.25
CA PHE A 299 12.75 7.48 -25.92
C PHE A 299 12.84 8.25 -27.25
N ALA A 300 11.71 8.68 -27.81
CA ALA A 300 11.67 9.35 -29.12
C ALA A 300 12.55 10.61 -29.16
N GLY A 301 13.55 10.62 -30.05
CA GLY A 301 14.46 11.74 -30.24
C GLY A 301 15.53 11.91 -29.16
N LYS A 302 15.77 10.91 -28.30
CA LYS A 302 16.80 10.93 -27.25
C LYS A 302 17.96 9.99 -27.58
N GLY A 303 19.19 10.45 -27.36
CA GLY A 303 20.43 9.68 -27.56
C GLY A 303 21.14 9.32 -26.26
N ARG A 304 22.38 8.82 -26.34
CA ARG A 304 23.17 8.39 -25.16
C ARG A 304 23.40 9.46 -24.09
N ASP A 305 23.47 10.73 -24.48
CA ASP A 305 23.72 11.86 -23.57
C ASP A 305 22.43 12.36 -22.88
N ASP A 306 21.26 11.89 -23.31
CA ASP A 306 19.98 12.23 -22.70
C ASP A 306 19.67 11.38 -21.46
N GLN A 307 18.86 11.95 -20.58
CA GLN A 307 18.32 11.25 -19.41
C GLN A 307 16.79 11.23 -19.42
N ILE A 308 16.23 10.04 -19.24
CA ILE A 308 14.81 9.78 -18.92
C ILE A 308 14.68 9.65 -17.41
N ARG A 309 13.79 10.44 -16.81
CA ARG A 309 13.57 10.49 -15.36
C ARG A 309 12.12 10.11 -15.04
N ILE A 310 11.95 9.12 -14.18
CA ILE A 310 10.63 8.57 -13.84
C ILE A 310 10.45 8.62 -12.33
N TRP A 311 9.24 8.95 -11.86
CA TRP A 311 8.93 8.95 -10.43
C TRP A 311 7.76 8.00 -10.14
N VAL A 312 7.98 7.03 -9.27
CA VAL A 312 6.98 6.09 -8.75
C VAL A 312 6.63 6.50 -7.32
N VAL A 313 5.40 6.96 -7.13
CA VAL A 313 4.87 7.48 -5.87
C VAL A 313 4.02 6.42 -5.17
N GLY A 314 4.35 6.09 -3.92
CA GLY A 314 3.71 4.97 -3.21
C GLY A 314 4.23 3.62 -3.70
N CYS A 315 5.56 3.50 -3.87
CA CYS A 315 6.15 2.31 -4.48
C CYS A 315 6.07 1.03 -3.63
N SER A 316 5.72 1.14 -2.35
CA SER A 316 5.62 0.03 -1.38
C SER A 316 6.85 -0.89 -1.46
N THR A 317 6.66 -2.21 -1.63
CA THR A 317 7.73 -3.22 -1.74
C THR A 317 8.43 -3.28 -3.11
N GLY A 318 8.19 -2.30 -3.99
CA GLY A 318 9.03 -1.98 -5.16
C GLY A 318 8.62 -2.61 -6.50
N GLU A 319 7.60 -3.48 -6.52
CA GLU A 319 7.19 -4.26 -7.68
C GLU A 319 6.77 -3.37 -8.87
N GLU A 320 6.10 -2.24 -8.63
CA GLU A 320 5.75 -1.28 -9.69
C GLU A 320 7.01 -0.60 -10.29
N ALA A 321 7.98 -0.23 -9.46
CA ALA A 321 9.23 0.38 -9.92
C ALA A 321 10.06 -0.61 -10.77
N TYR A 322 10.12 -1.88 -10.35
CA TYR A 322 10.78 -2.93 -11.14
C TYR A 322 10.00 -3.31 -12.39
N SER A 323 8.65 -3.33 -12.35
CA SER A 323 7.81 -3.55 -13.54
C SER A 323 8.08 -2.49 -14.61
N LEU A 324 8.14 -1.22 -14.23
CA LEU A 324 8.53 -0.13 -15.12
C LEU A 324 9.98 -0.29 -15.61
N GLY A 325 10.92 -0.63 -14.71
CA GLY A 325 12.32 -0.90 -15.06
C GLY A 325 12.49 -1.97 -16.14
N ILE A 326 11.73 -3.08 -16.03
CA ILE A 326 11.68 -4.15 -17.02
C ILE A 326 11.25 -3.61 -18.39
N LEU A 327 10.11 -2.92 -18.48
CA LEU A 327 9.60 -2.36 -19.75
C LEU A 327 10.60 -1.40 -20.41
N LEU A 328 11.24 -0.55 -19.59
CA LEU A 328 12.22 0.42 -20.07
C LEU A 328 13.47 -0.28 -20.59
N ARG A 329 14.00 -1.30 -19.89
CA ARG A 329 15.17 -2.05 -20.35
C ARG A 329 14.89 -2.92 -21.56
N GLU A 330 13.68 -3.48 -21.66
CA GLU A 330 13.23 -4.21 -22.86
C GLU A 330 13.18 -3.30 -24.07
N HIS A 331 12.66 -2.08 -23.92
CA HIS A 331 12.68 -1.09 -25.01
C HIS A 331 14.09 -0.57 -25.33
N MET A 332 14.93 -0.29 -24.31
CA MET A 332 16.33 0.13 -24.51
C MET A 332 17.14 -0.89 -25.31
N ALA A 333 16.86 -2.19 -25.16
CA ALA A 333 17.56 -3.25 -25.90
C ALA A 333 17.26 -3.24 -27.42
N LEU A 334 16.24 -2.49 -27.87
CA LEU A 334 15.89 -2.31 -29.28
C LEU A 334 16.62 -1.10 -29.91
N LEU A 335 17.31 -0.28 -29.11
CA LEU A 335 17.95 0.97 -29.55
C LEU A 335 19.47 0.82 -29.65
N ALA A 336 20.06 1.31 -30.74
CA ALA A 336 21.51 1.32 -30.91
C ALA A 336 22.22 2.29 -29.93
N GLU A 337 21.58 3.41 -29.62
CA GLU A 337 22.06 4.42 -28.68
C GLU A 337 20.98 4.74 -27.65
N ALA A 338 20.89 3.94 -26.59
CA ALA A 338 19.92 4.15 -25.53
C ALA A 338 20.34 5.29 -24.57
N PRO A 339 19.41 6.20 -24.18
CA PRO A 339 19.63 7.21 -23.13
C PRO A 339 19.76 6.58 -21.74
N GLN A 340 20.28 7.34 -20.78
CA GLN A 340 20.26 6.93 -19.37
C GLN A 340 18.84 6.99 -18.80
N VAL A 341 18.48 6.01 -17.95
CA VAL A 341 17.17 5.93 -17.29
C VAL A 341 17.37 5.92 -15.78
N GLN A 342 16.65 6.78 -15.07
CA GLN A 342 16.59 6.79 -13.60
C GLN A 342 15.13 6.75 -13.13
N ILE A 343 14.83 5.81 -12.23
CA ILE A 343 13.53 5.64 -11.59
C ILE A 343 13.67 6.03 -10.13
N PHE A 344 13.11 7.17 -9.75
CA PHE A 344 12.94 7.59 -8.36
C PHE A 344 11.72 6.85 -7.81
N ALA A 345 11.91 5.96 -6.84
CA ALA A 345 10.85 5.18 -6.22
C ALA A 345 10.69 5.63 -4.76
N THR A 346 9.50 6.08 -4.40
CA THR A 346 9.26 6.74 -3.11
C THR A 346 8.06 6.20 -2.36
N ASP A 347 8.22 6.06 -1.05
CA ASP A 347 7.15 5.68 -0.13
C ASP A 347 7.32 6.38 1.23
N LEU A 348 6.31 6.22 2.11
CA LEU A 348 6.39 6.58 3.51
C LEU A 348 6.91 5.43 4.38
N ASP A 349 6.64 4.15 4.04
CA ASP A 349 7.06 3.00 4.85
C ASP A 349 8.53 2.63 4.60
N GLY A 350 9.39 2.91 5.59
CA GLY A 350 10.80 2.54 5.56
C GLY A 350 11.08 1.04 5.49
N ARG A 351 10.16 0.19 5.98
CA ARG A 351 10.27 -1.29 5.91
C ARG A 351 9.97 -1.78 4.50
N ALA A 352 8.92 -1.25 3.87
CA ALA A 352 8.59 -1.56 2.49
C ALA A 352 9.73 -1.15 1.55
N LEU A 353 10.31 0.04 1.76
CA LEU A 353 11.52 0.50 1.04
C LEU A 353 12.76 -0.38 1.31
N ALA A 354 12.92 -0.93 2.51
CA ALA A 354 14.01 -1.87 2.80
C ALA A 354 13.84 -3.18 2.03
N ALA A 355 12.63 -3.73 1.97
CA ALA A 355 12.31 -4.90 1.15
C ALA A 355 12.50 -4.62 -0.35
N ALA A 356 12.06 -3.45 -0.85
CA ALA A 356 12.25 -3.03 -2.23
C ALA A 356 13.73 -2.93 -2.64
N ARG A 357 14.60 -2.44 -1.74
CA ARG A 357 16.06 -2.40 -1.93
C ARG A 357 16.71 -3.79 -1.87
N ALA A 358 16.20 -4.68 -1.00
CA ALA A 358 16.63 -6.07 -0.96
C ALA A 358 16.25 -6.81 -2.27
N ALA A 359 15.11 -6.44 -2.85
CA ALA A 359 14.60 -6.90 -4.14
C ALA A 359 14.47 -8.43 -4.25
N ARG A 360 14.12 -9.06 -3.13
CA ARG A 360 13.89 -10.50 -2.99
C ARG A 360 12.39 -10.73 -2.88
N TYR A 361 11.85 -11.55 -3.76
CA TYR A 361 10.44 -11.88 -3.86
C TYR A 361 10.24 -13.39 -3.75
N ALA A 362 9.06 -13.80 -3.29
CA ALA A 362 8.67 -15.20 -3.10
C ALA A 362 8.43 -15.91 -4.45
N ASP A 363 8.17 -17.23 -4.46
CA ASP A 363 7.92 -17.98 -5.71
C ASP A 363 6.61 -17.55 -6.41
N THR A 364 5.73 -16.84 -5.69
CA THR A 364 4.54 -16.16 -6.27
C THR A 364 4.86 -15.29 -7.49
N VAL A 365 6.04 -14.64 -7.54
CA VAL A 365 6.46 -13.75 -8.65
C VAL A 365 6.54 -14.47 -10.00
N VAL A 366 6.74 -15.80 -9.99
CA VAL A 366 6.74 -16.65 -11.20
C VAL A 366 5.43 -16.50 -11.97
N ARG A 367 4.31 -16.32 -11.27
CA ARG A 367 2.97 -16.17 -11.87
C ARG A 367 2.71 -14.76 -12.39
N GLU A 368 3.31 -13.74 -11.76
CA GLU A 368 3.03 -12.32 -12.05
C GLU A 368 3.83 -11.78 -13.25
N VAL A 369 5.08 -12.24 -13.41
CA VAL A 369 6.02 -11.66 -14.39
C VAL A 369 6.06 -12.43 -15.71
N GLY A 370 5.68 -13.71 -15.70
CA GLY A 370 5.74 -14.61 -16.86
C GLY A 370 7.16 -15.18 -17.11
N PRO A 371 7.27 -16.36 -17.75
CA PRO A 371 8.50 -17.17 -17.73
C PRO A 371 9.69 -16.51 -18.45
N GLU A 372 9.46 -15.81 -19.57
CA GLU A 372 10.53 -15.17 -20.33
C GLU A 372 11.16 -13.99 -19.57
N ARG A 373 10.31 -13.11 -19.01
CA ARG A 373 10.75 -11.98 -18.18
C ARG A 373 11.40 -12.47 -16.88
N LEU A 374 10.85 -13.52 -16.26
CA LEU A 374 11.43 -14.13 -15.05
C LEU A 374 12.85 -14.65 -15.30
N ALA A 375 13.04 -15.47 -16.35
CA ALA A 375 14.34 -16.06 -16.67
C ALA A 375 15.42 -15.02 -17.04
N ARG A 376 15.00 -13.84 -17.52
CA ARG A 376 15.89 -12.75 -17.96
C ARG A 376 16.20 -11.74 -16.85
N TRP A 377 15.23 -11.43 -15.98
CA TRP A 377 15.31 -10.31 -15.04
C TRP A 377 15.41 -10.72 -13.56
N PHE A 378 15.33 -12.02 -13.26
CA PHE A 378 15.42 -12.55 -11.90
C PHE A 378 16.44 -13.70 -11.81
N VAL A 379 17.08 -13.81 -10.65
CA VAL A 379 17.97 -14.92 -10.28
C VAL A 379 17.32 -15.69 -9.13
N ARG A 380 17.14 -17.00 -9.29
CA ARG A 380 16.61 -17.85 -8.21
C ARG A 380 17.70 -18.12 -7.18
N GLU A 381 17.43 -17.73 -5.93
CA GLU A 381 18.28 -17.96 -4.77
C GLU A 381 17.46 -18.74 -3.71
N GLY A 382 17.64 -20.06 -3.69
CA GLY A 382 16.85 -20.98 -2.87
C GLY A 382 15.37 -20.98 -3.28
N ASN A 383 14.52 -20.58 -2.34
CA ASN A 383 13.07 -20.44 -2.52
C ASN A 383 12.64 -19.01 -2.89
N THR A 384 13.58 -18.10 -3.17
CA THR A 384 13.29 -16.70 -3.51
C THR A 384 13.86 -16.31 -4.86
N TYR A 385 13.30 -15.27 -5.48
CA TYR A 385 13.81 -14.65 -6.70
C TYR A 385 14.35 -13.25 -6.39
N CYS A 386 15.60 -13.01 -6.77
CA CYS A 386 16.31 -11.75 -6.59
C CYS A 386 16.34 -11.01 -7.93
N VAL A 387 15.91 -9.74 -7.97
CA VAL A 387 15.96 -8.92 -9.20
C VAL A 387 17.43 -8.70 -9.62
N VAL A 388 17.73 -8.85 -10.92
CA VAL A 388 19.10 -8.68 -11.43
C VAL A 388 19.66 -7.29 -11.12
N LYS A 389 20.98 -7.23 -10.90
CA LYS A 389 21.69 -6.02 -10.49
C LYS A 389 21.42 -4.82 -11.41
N GLU A 390 21.36 -5.02 -12.74
CA GLU A 390 21.12 -3.96 -13.72
C GLU A 390 19.82 -3.19 -13.48
N LEU A 391 18.73 -3.89 -13.14
CA LEU A 391 17.44 -3.25 -12.84
C LEU A 391 17.47 -2.52 -11.49
N ARG A 392 18.20 -3.06 -10.52
CA ARG A 392 18.34 -2.44 -9.19
C ARG A 392 19.14 -1.13 -9.24
N GLU A 393 20.15 -1.04 -10.09
CA GLU A 393 20.94 0.19 -10.28
C GLU A 393 20.17 1.31 -10.99
N MET A 394 19.04 1.01 -11.65
CA MET A 394 18.12 2.03 -12.20
C MET A 394 17.16 2.62 -11.16
N CYS A 395 16.90 1.90 -10.06
CA CYS A 395 15.85 2.21 -9.09
C CYS A 395 16.43 2.85 -7.82
N ILE A 396 16.15 4.14 -7.62
CA ILE A 396 16.58 4.92 -6.46
C ILE A 396 15.43 4.97 -5.45
N PHE A 397 15.51 4.16 -4.40
CA PHE A 397 14.49 4.08 -3.35
C PHE A 397 14.75 5.09 -2.21
N SER A 398 13.84 6.02 -1.96
CA SER A 398 13.96 7.03 -0.89
C SER A 398 12.63 7.30 -0.19
N GLN A 399 12.66 7.55 1.12
CA GLN A 399 11.47 7.96 1.87
C GLN A 399 11.09 9.39 1.47
N HIS A 400 9.81 9.63 1.10
CA HIS A 400 9.33 10.94 0.66
C HIS A 400 7.82 11.06 0.87
N SER A 401 7.39 12.19 1.44
CA SER A 401 6.00 12.53 1.67
C SER A 401 5.53 13.55 0.64
N ILE A 402 4.69 13.14 -0.31
CA ILE A 402 4.16 14.00 -1.38
C ILE A 402 3.39 15.24 -0.87
N ILE A 403 2.95 15.23 0.39
CA ILE A 403 2.21 16.34 1.02
C ILE A 403 3.15 17.37 1.65
N LYS A 404 4.30 16.91 2.16
CA LYS A 404 5.24 17.68 2.99
C LYS A 404 6.48 18.11 2.21
N ASP A 405 7.02 17.20 1.42
CA ASP A 405 8.33 17.32 0.78
C ASP A 405 8.18 17.80 -0.68
N PRO A 406 9.11 18.61 -1.19
CA PRO A 406 9.02 19.14 -2.55
C PRO A 406 9.12 18.02 -3.61
N PRO A 407 8.42 18.15 -4.75
CA PRO A 407 8.44 17.14 -5.81
C PRO A 407 9.78 17.15 -6.57
N PHE A 408 10.15 16.00 -7.14
CA PHE A 408 11.17 15.97 -8.18
C PHE A 408 10.69 16.75 -9.41
N SER A 409 11.60 17.43 -10.11
CA SER A 409 11.27 18.23 -11.29
C SER A 409 11.91 17.68 -12.57
N ARG A 410 11.37 18.10 -13.72
CA ARG A 410 11.82 17.71 -15.06
C ARG A 410 11.72 16.19 -15.32
N LEU A 411 10.64 15.57 -14.85
CA LEU A 411 10.31 14.16 -15.07
C LEU A 411 9.68 13.91 -16.45
N ASP A 412 9.89 12.73 -17.02
CA ASP A 412 9.27 12.29 -18.28
C ASP A 412 8.00 11.44 -18.04
N LEU A 413 7.97 10.66 -16.94
CA LEU A 413 6.81 9.87 -16.48
C LEU A 413 6.65 9.98 -14.96
N ILE A 414 5.42 10.11 -14.48
CA ILE A 414 5.04 9.89 -13.08
C ILE A 414 4.07 8.71 -13.03
N SER A 415 4.33 7.74 -12.17
CA SER A 415 3.38 6.70 -11.77
C SER A 415 2.95 6.97 -10.34
N CYS A 416 1.65 7.14 -10.12
CA CYS A 416 1.05 7.38 -8.81
C CYS A 416 -0.26 6.60 -8.76
N ARG A 417 -0.16 5.31 -8.46
CA ARG A 417 -1.25 4.34 -8.63
C ARG A 417 -1.73 3.85 -7.28
N ASN A 418 -3.05 3.82 -7.11
CA ASN A 418 -3.71 3.36 -5.88
C ASN A 418 -3.31 4.14 -4.61
N LEU A 419 -2.75 5.34 -4.74
CA LEU A 419 -2.39 6.23 -3.63
C LEU A 419 -3.41 7.36 -3.45
N LEU A 420 -3.89 7.95 -4.54
CA LEU A 420 -4.86 9.05 -4.50
C LEU A 420 -6.21 8.58 -3.95
N ILE A 421 -6.55 7.29 -4.06
CA ILE A 421 -7.76 6.71 -3.46
C ILE A 421 -7.86 6.94 -1.95
N TYR A 422 -6.74 7.11 -1.23
CA TYR A 422 -6.70 7.39 0.21
C TYR A 422 -6.95 8.86 0.56
N LEU A 423 -6.75 9.76 -0.40
CA LEU A 423 -6.71 11.21 -0.17
C LEU A 423 -8.08 11.87 -0.44
N GLY A 424 -8.44 12.85 0.37
CA GLY A 424 -9.65 13.67 0.20
C GLY A 424 -9.58 14.53 -1.07
N THR A 425 -10.74 14.96 -1.58
CA THR A 425 -10.84 15.68 -2.86
C THR A 425 -10.01 16.97 -2.90
N ASP A 426 -9.85 17.63 -1.76
CA ASP A 426 -9.16 18.91 -1.67
C ASP A 426 -7.63 18.73 -1.73
N LEU A 427 -7.13 17.63 -1.15
CA LEU A 427 -5.72 17.26 -1.24
C LEU A 427 -5.38 16.72 -2.63
N GLN A 428 -6.25 15.88 -3.22
CA GLN A 428 -6.14 15.48 -4.63
C GLN A 428 -6.08 16.71 -5.56
N ALA A 429 -6.94 17.71 -5.33
CA ALA A 429 -6.98 18.93 -6.14
C ALA A 429 -5.71 19.80 -6.01
N ARG A 430 -4.99 19.72 -4.89
CA ARG A 430 -3.67 20.35 -4.74
C ARG A 430 -2.54 19.54 -5.39
N LEU A 431 -2.65 18.20 -5.41
CA LEU A 431 -1.61 17.30 -5.92
C LEU A 431 -1.56 17.18 -7.44
N ILE A 432 -2.68 17.23 -8.16
CA ILE A 432 -2.66 17.15 -9.63
C ILE A 432 -1.85 18.31 -10.28
N PRO A 433 -1.97 19.57 -9.83
CA PRO A 433 -1.07 20.65 -10.26
C PRO A 433 0.41 20.42 -9.94
N VAL A 434 0.74 19.77 -8.81
CA VAL A 434 2.12 19.40 -8.46
C VAL A 434 2.70 18.43 -9.48
N PHE A 435 1.94 17.41 -9.90
CA PHE A 435 2.36 16.48 -10.97
C PHE A 435 2.55 17.19 -12.32
N HIS A 436 1.68 18.16 -12.66
CA HIS A 436 1.83 18.96 -13.89
C HIS A 436 3.11 19.80 -13.90
N PHE A 437 3.46 20.37 -12.75
CA PHE A 437 4.69 21.14 -12.54
C PHE A 437 5.95 20.25 -12.62
N ALA A 438 5.89 19.06 -12.01
CA ALA A 438 6.98 18.09 -11.97
C ALA A 438 7.33 17.51 -13.36
N LEU A 439 6.32 17.27 -14.20
CA LEU A 439 6.49 16.73 -15.55
C LEU A 439 7.07 17.74 -16.54
N ARG A 440 7.85 17.24 -17.51
CA ARG A 440 8.26 17.93 -18.74
C ARG A 440 7.05 18.14 -19.67
N PRO A 441 7.08 19.11 -20.61
CA PRO A 441 6.07 19.21 -21.66
C PRO A 441 5.98 17.89 -22.44
N GLY A 442 4.77 17.36 -22.65
CA GLY A 442 4.57 16.05 -23.30
C GLY A 442 4.84 14.82 -22.42
N GLY A 443 5.34 15.00 -21.19
CA GLY A 443 5.48 13.90 -20.22
C GLY A 443 4.12 13.29 -19.81
N SER A 444 4.16 12.09 -19.24
CA SER A 444 2.96 11.31 -18.93
C SER A 444 2.73 11.11 -17.43
N LEU A 445 1.47 10.98 -17.02
CA LEU A 445 1.01 10.65 -15.68
C LEU A 445 0.20 9.35 -15.76
N PHE A 446 0.61 8.33 -15.01
CA PHE A 446 -0.05 7.03 -14.91
C PHE A 446 -0.68 6.88 -13.53
N LEU A 447 -2.00 6.64 -13.49
CA LEU A 447 -2.79 6.48 -12.28
C LEU A 447 -3.43 5.08 -12.20
N GLY A 448 -3.95 4.71 -11.03
CA GLY A 448 -4.73 3.50 -10.83
C GLY A 448 -6.13 3.60 -11.47
N THR A 449 -6.78 2.46 -11.70
CA THR A 449 -8.06 2.35 -12.43
C THR A 449 -9.19 3.20 -11.84
N SER A 450 -9.27 3.28 -10.51
CA SER A 450 -10.24 4.08 -9.74
C SER A 450 -9.89 5.57 -9.60
N GLU A 451 -8.79 6.03 -10.19
CA GLU A 451 -8.25 7.39 -10.03
C GLU A 451 -8.41 8.20 -11.32
N ASN A 452 -8.55 9.52 -11.21
CA ASN A 452 -8.76 10.40 -12.37
C ASN A 452 -8.31 11.84 -12.10
N VAL A 453 -8.17 12.59 -13.19
CA VAL A 453 -7.83 14.02 -13.21
C VAL A 453 -9.02 14.90 -13.65
N SER A 454 -10.27 14.43 -13.51
CA SER A 454 -11.45 15.04 -14.16
C SER A 454 -11.70 16.51 -13.80
N ARG A 455 -11.20 16.98 -12.65
CA ARG A 455 -11.27 18.40 -12.22
C ARG A 455 -10.18 19.29 -12.84
N HIS A 456 -9.26 18.72 -13.62
CA HIS A 456 -8.06 19.36 -14.19
C HIS A 456 -7.85 18.94 -15.66
N ALA A 457 -8.93 18.83 -16.44
CA ALA A 457 -8.89 18.45 -17.86
C ALA A 457 -8.15 19.46 -18.76
N ASP A 458 -7.91 20.67 -18.24
CA ASP A 458 -7.07 21.73 -18.81
C ASP A 458 -5.56 21.45 -18.65
N LEU A 459 -5.17 20.67 -17.63
CA LEU A 459 -3.77 20.31 -17.35
C LEU A 459 -3.35 19.01 -18.05
N PHE A 460 -4.28 18.08 -18.26
CA PHE A 460 -4.01 16.71 -18.68
C PHE A 460 -5.06 16.17 -19.67
N ALA A 461 -4.60 15.57 -20.76
CA ALA A 461 -5.45 14.86 -21.72
C ALA A 461 -5.24 13.34 -21.62
N PRO A 462 -6.30 12.50 -21.70
CA PRO A 462 -6.13 11.04 -21.72
C PRO A 462 -5.39 10.58 -22.97
N VAL A 463 -4.52 9.58 -22.83
CA VAL A 463 -3.87 8.91 -23.98
C VAL A 463 -4.84 7.93 -24.65
N GLU A 464 -5.64 7.22 -23.85
CA GLU A 464 -6.70 6.32 -24.32
C GLU A 464 -7.86 6.33 -23.32
N ASN A 465 -9.11 6.54 -23.78
CA ASN A 465 -10.26 6.80 -22.88
C ASN A 465 -10.60 5.68 -21.88
N ARG A 466 -10.16 4.45 -22.13
CA ARG A 466 -10.36 3.29 -21.24
C ARG A 466 -9.29 3.12 -20.16
N VAL A 467 -8.14 3.79 -20.29
CA VAL A 467 -6.96 3.59 -19.43
C VAL A 467 -6.59 4.90 -18.71
N ARG A 468 -6.14 4.80 -17.46
CA ARG A 468 -5.82 5.98 -16.61
C ARG A 468 -4.40 6.51 -16.84
N ILE A 469 -4.04 6.67 -18.11
CA ILE A 469 -2.78 7.30 -18.55
C ILE A 469 -3.10 8.63 -19.22
N PHE A 470 -2.44 9.69 -18.76
CA PHE A 470 -2.69 11.06 -19.18
C PHE A 470 -1.40 11.73 -19.66
N ARG A 471 -1.45 12.46 -20.77
CA ARG A 471 -0.36 13.29 -21.26
C ARG A 471 -0.51 14.72 -20.72
N ARG A 472 0.59 15.29 -20.23
CA ARG A 472 0.66 16.67 -19.74
C ARG A 472 0.48 17.67 -20.89
N LEU A 473 -0.50 18.56 -20.75
CA LEU A 473 -0.77 19.65 -21.69
C LEU A 473 0.13 20.87 -21.44
N GLN A 474 0.44 21.61 -22.50
CA GLN A 474 1.06 22.93 -22.37
C GLN A 474 -0.01 23.96 -21.97
N THR A 475 0.25 24.69 -20.89
CA THR A 475 -0.61 25.77 -20.40
C THR A 475 0.17 27.08 -20.38
N HIS A 476 -0.50 28.20 -20.68
CA HIS A 476 0.14 29.52 -20.75
C HIS A 476 0.57 30.09 -19.38
N ALA A 477 0.12 29.49 -18.28
CA ALA A 477 0.53 29.85 -16.92
C ALA A 477 1.08 28.61 -16.20
N ARG A 478 2.31 28.73 -15.68
CA ARG A 478 2.85 27.78 -14.70
C ARG A 478 2.33 28.17 -13.32
N ILE A 479 1.37 27.42 -12.80
CA ILE A 479 0.98 27.50 -11.40
C ILE A 479 2.16 26.95 -10.58
N LEU A 480 2.76 27.78 -9.74
CA LEU A 480 3.74 27.34 -8.75
C LEU A 480 2.96 26.79 -7.55
N PRO A 481 3.16 25.52 -7.13
CA PRO A 481 2.51 25.01 -5.93
C PRO A 481 3.25 25.50 -4.67
N ASP A 482 2.49 25.99 -3.68
CA ASP A 482 3.02 26.27 -2.35
C ASP A 482 3.24 24.96 -1.56
N PHE A 483 4.38 24.84 -0.88
CA PHE A 483 4.71 23.69 -0.01
C PHE A 483 5.08 24.15 1.41
N PRO A 484 4.76 23.37 2.47
CA PRO A 484 4.02 22.10 2.45
C PRO A 484 2.51 22.29 2.24
N LEU A 485 1.84 21.28 1.66
CA LEU A 485 0.41 21.32 1.33
C LEU A 485 -0.52 21.29 2.57
N THR A 486 0.05 21.06 3.75
CA THR A 486 -0.63 20.94 5.06
C THR A 486 -1.05 22.28 5.68
N THR A 487 -0.77 23.43 5.04
CA THR A 487 -1.19 24.73 5.56
C THR A 487 -2.72 24.85 5.56
N VAL A 488 -3.31 24.68 6.75
CA VAL A 488 -4.69 25.07 7.06
C VAL A 488 -4.75 26.60 7.06
N ARG A 489 -4.87 27.17 5.87
CA ARG A 489 -5.17 28.58 5.69
C ARG A 489 -6.54 28.82 6.31
N ARG A 490 -6.58 29.53 7.45
CA ARG A 490 -7.84 30.06 8.01
C ARG A 490 -8.60 30.76 6.88
N PRO A 491 -9.91 30.49 6.68
CA PRO A 491 -10.65 31.13 5.61
C PRO A 491 -10.66 32.64 5.84
N ASP A 492 -10.08 33.36 4.90
CA ASP A 492 -10.07 34.82 4.87
C ASP A 492 -11.51 35.28 4.53
N PRO A 493 -12.23 36.02 5.40
CA PRO A 493 -13.69 36.19 5.28
C PRO A 493 -14.18 36.84 3.97
N ASP A 494 -13.32 37.61 3.30
CA ASP A 494 -13.73 38.52 2.23
C ASP A 494 -13.43 38.03 0.80
N GLY A 495 -12.77 36.88 0.62
CA GLY A 495 -12.30 36.42 -0.70
C GLY A 495 -13.34 35.74 -1.62
N VAL A 496 -14.44 35.19 -1.08
CA VAL A 496 -15.24 34.15 -1.79
C VAL A 496 -16.46 34.70 -2.58
N ARG A 497 -16.75 36.01 -2.49
CA ARG A 497 -18.10 36.53 -2.84
C ARG A 497 -18.41 36.82 -4.31
N ALA A 498 -17.44 36.77 -5.23
CA ALA A 498 -17.64 37.21 -6.61
C ALA A 498 -17.97 36.09 -7.63
N SER A 499 -17.18 35.02 -7.67
CA SER A 499 -17.29 34.00 -8.76
C SER A 499 -18.44 33.02 -8.59
N ASP A 500 -18.85 32.76 -7.35
CA ASP A 500 -19.74 31.65 -6.99
C ASP A 500 -21.25 31.98 -7.18
N ARG A 501 -21.57 33.24 -7.46
CA ARG A 501 -22.97 33.72 -7.53
C ARG A 501 -23.58 33.63 -8.93
N ALA A 502 -22.75 33.64 -9.98
CA ALA A 502 -23.22 33.56 -11.38
C ALA A 502 -23.62 32.12 -11.75
N GLN A 503 -22.71 31.15 -11.58
CA GLN A 503 -22.93 29.75 -11.95
C GLN A 503 -24.08 29.09 -11.17
N ARG A 504 -24.29 29.48 -9.90
CA ARG A 504 -25.42 28.99 -9.10
C ARG A 504 -26.78 29.50 -9.58
N LEU A 505 -26.84 30.65 -10.27
CA LEU A 505 -28.09 31.25 -10.72
C LEU A 505 -28.61 30.54 -11.98
N GLU A 506 -27.75 30.29 -12.96
CA GLU A 506 -28.10 29.52 -14.18
C GLU A 506 -28.52 28.08 -13.83
N ALA A 507 -27.74 27.39 -12.98
CA ALA A 507 -28.06 26.05 -12.50
C ALA A 507 -29.30 26.00 -11.57
N SER A 508 -29.83 27.13 -11.13
CA SER A 508 -31.09 27.23 -10.38
C SER A 508 -32.28 27.45 -11.31
N LEU A 509 -32.12 28.28 -12.35
CA LEU A 509 -33.15 28.55 -13.35
C LEU A 509 -33.46 27.32 -14.21
N ALA A 510 -32.45 26.58 -14.66
CA ALA A 510 -32.66 25.33 -15.42
C ALA A 510 -33.48 24.31 -14.61
N ARG A 511 -33.08 24.05 -13.35
CA ARG A 511 -33.80 23.14 -12.44
C ARG A 511 -35.17 23.66 -11.98
N GLN A 512 -35.45 24.96 -12.08
CA GLN A 512 -36.79 25.49 -11.89
C GLN A 512 -37.66 25.30 -13.14
N ALA A 513 -37.10 25.45 -14.34
CA ALA A 513 -37.80 25.20 -15.60
C ALA A 513 -38.18 23.72 -15.77
N GLU A 514 -37.27 22.79 -15.49
CA GLU A 514 -37.54 21.33 -15.50
C GLU A 514 -38.72 20.97 -14.59
N ARG A 515 -38.70 21.42 -13.33
CA ARG A 515 -39.79 21.19 -12.35
C ARG A 515 -41.13 21.82 -12.73
N LEU A 516 -41.14 22.81 -13.62
CA LEU A 516 -42.35 23.46 -14.10
C LEU A 516 -42.90 22.75 -15.34
N ALA A 517 -42.02 22.20 -16.19
CA ALA A 517 -42.39 21.31 -17.28
C ALA A 517 -42.97 19.97 -16.77
N GLU A 518 -42.34 19.34 -15.77
CA GLU A 518 -42.82 18.10 -15.14
C GLU A 518 -44.25 18.20 -14.56
N ARG A 519 -44.68 19.40 -14.14
CA ARG A 519 -46.03 19.65 -13.61
C ARG A 519 -47.14 19.66 -14.67
N HIS A 520 -46.78 19.82 -15.94
CA HIS A 520 -47.73 19.94 -17.05
C HIS A 520 -47.55 18.87 -18.14
N ALA A 521 -46.53 18.02 -18.04
CA ALA A 521 -46.34 16.88 -18.92
C ALA A 521 -47.30 15.72 -18.58
N PRO A 522 -47.86 14.99 -19.58
CA PRO A 522 -48.60 13.76 -19.34
C PRO A 522 -47.69 12.65 -18.77
N ALA A 523 -48.27 11.54 -18.32
CA ALA A 523 -47.51 10.42 -17.79
C ALA A 523 -46.70 9.75 -18.92
N TYR A 524 -45.38 9.62 -18.75
CA TYR A 524 -44.49 9.00 -19.72
C TYR A 524 -43.37 8.20 -19.05
N VAL A 525 -42.80 7.26 -19.81
CA VAL A 525 -41.71 6.38 -19.42
C VAL A 525 -40.71 6.30 -20.57
N ILE A 526 -39.41 6.25 -20.28
CA ILE A 526 -38.36 6.00 -21.30
C ILE A 526 -37.80 4.60 -21.08
N VAL A 527 -37.69 3.81 -22.15
CA VAL A 527 -37.16 2.43 -22.12
C VAL A 527 -36.01 2.19 -23.10
N ASP A 528 -35.21 1.16 -22.82
CA ASP A 528 -34.19 0.60 -23.72
C ASP A 528 -34.72 -0.54 -24.62
N GLU A 529 -33.83 -1.15 -25.41
CA GLU A 529 -34.12 -2.28 -26.31
C GLU A 529 -34.69 -3.51 -25.60
N ALA A 530 -34.44 -3.69 -24.30
CA ALA A 530 -34.97 -4.77 -23.49
C ALA A 530 -36.30 -4.40 -22.78
N CYS A 531 -36.89 -3.24 -23.13
CA CYS A 531 -38.03 -2.63 -22.45
C CYS A 531 -37.77 -2.34 -20.95
N THR A 532 -36.50 -2.17 -20.55
CA THR A 532 -36.13 -1.75 -19.19
C THR A 532 -36.36 -0.26 -19.04
N VAL A 533 -37.04 0.15 -17.97
CA VAL A 533 -37.29 1.56 -17.68
C VAL A 533 -36.00 2.26 -17.26
N LEU A 534 -35.60 3.24 -18.07
CA LEU A 534 -34.50 4.17 -17.81
C LEU A 534 -34.96 5.40 -17.03
N HIS A 535 -36.23 5.79 -17.16
CA HIS A 535 -36.80 6.97 -16.50
C HIS A 535 -38.33 6.89 -16.39
N PHE A 536 -38.86 7.24 -15.22
CA PHE A 536 -40.29 7.43 -14.96
C PHE A 536 -40.62 8.91 -14.80
N SER A 537 -41.67 9.41 -15.46
CA SER A 537 -42.25 10.71 -15.10
C SER A 537 -43.14 10.62 -13.85
N GLY A 538 -43.32 11.73 -13.14
CA GLY A 538 -43.96 11.79 -11.81
C GLY A 538 -45.44 11.38 -11.72
N HIS A 539 -46.10 11.09 -12.84
CA HIS A 539 -47.54 10.76 -12.90
C HIS A 539 -47.82 9.33 -13.41
N THR A 540 -46.80 8.47 -13.52
CA THR A 540 -46.89 7.12 -14.10
C THR A 540 -47.60 6.07 -13.23
N GLY A 541 -47.67 6.28 -11.91
CA GLY A 541 -48.20 5.30 -10.94
C GLY A 541 -49.70 4.94 -11.06
N ARG A 542 -50.43 5.50 -12.03
CA ARG A 542 -51.81 5.08 -12.37
C ARG A 542 -51.86 4.00 -13.46
N TYR A 543 -50.79 3.84 -14.22
CA TYR A 543 -50.71 2.89 -15.35
C TYR A 543 -49.77 1.72 -15.04
N ILE A 544 -49.12 1.77 -13.87
CA ILE A 544 -48.12 0.84 -13.38
C ILE A 544 -48.69 0.15 -12.14
N ASP A 545 -48.77 -1.18 -12.19
CA ASP A 545 -49.19 -2.06 -11.11
C ASP A 545 -48.09 -3.11 -10.88
N PRO A 546 -47.18 -2.88 -9.90
CA PRO A 546 -46.07 -3.79 -9.63
C PRO A 546 -46.60 -5.07 -8.98
N ALA A 547 -46.73 -6.12 -9.78
CA ALA A 547 -47.15 -7.44 -9.29
C ALA A 547 -46.21 -7.95 -8.18
N GLY A 548 -46.80 -8.57 -7.15
CA GLY A 548 -46.04 -9.12 -6.02
C GLY A 548 -45.03 -10.19 -6.46
N GLY A 549 -43.74 -9.90 -6.30
CA GLY A 549 -42.65 -10.75 -6.78
C GLY A 549 -41.29 -10.05 -6.70
N ALA A 550 -40.30 -10.57 -7.43
CA ALA A 550 -38.98 -9.94 -7.50
C ALA A 550 -39.04 -8.58 -8.20
N ALA A 551 -38.36 -7.57 -7.65
CA ALA A 551 -38.36 -6.22 -8.19
C ALA A 551 -37.76 -6.20 -9.61
N THR A 552 -38.56 -5.73 -10.57
CA THR A 552 -38.22 -5.66 -11.99
C THR A 552 -38.42 -4.24 -12.49
N LEU A 553 -37.53 -3.78 -13.38
CA LEU A 553 -37.67 -2.51 -14.10
C LEU A 553 -38.20 -2.71 -15.52
N ASN A 554 -38.67 -3.91 -15.88
CA ASN A 554 -39.23 -4.15 -17.21
C ASN A 554 -40.65 -3.55 -17.32
N LEU A 555 -40.88 -2.65 -18.28
CA LEU A 555 -42.13 -1.92 -18.40
C LEU A 555 -43.34 -2.83 -18.67
N LEU A 556 -43.17 -3.95 -19.38
CA LEU A 556 -44.27 -4.89 -19.66
C LEU A 556 -44.70 -5.70 -18.44
N GLN A 557 -43.79 -5.85 -17.45
CA GLN A 557 -44.09 -6.50 -16.17
C GLN A 557 -44.66 -5.50 -15.16
N LEU A 558 -44.25 -4.24 -15.25
CA LEU A 558 -44.72 -3.13 -14.41
C LEU A 558 -46.08 -2.56 -14.84
N ALA A 559 -46.44 -2.60 -16.12
CA ALA A 559 -47.72 -2.05 -16.58
C ALA A 559 -48.93 -2.79 -16.00
N HIS A 560 -50.04 -2.07 -15.80
CA HIS A 560 -51.32 -2.64 -15.36
C HIS A 560 -51.76 -3.82 -16.26
N PRO A 561 -52.28 -4.95 -15.73
CA PRO A 561 -52.60 -6.14 -16.52
C PRO A 561 -53.39 -5.86 -17.81
N ASP A 562 -54.43 -5.02 -17.71
CA ASP A 562 -55.29 -4.62 -18.85
C ASP A 562 -54.55 -3.87 -19.98
N LEU A 563 -53.41 -3.24 -19.70
CA LEU A 563 -52.62 -2.48 -20.68
C LEU A 563 -51.52 -3.31 -21.34
N ARG A 564 -51.13 -4.46 -20.78
CA ARG A 564 -49.90 -5.19 -21.15
C ARG A 564 -49.88 -5.65 -22.60
N LEU A 565 -51.02 -6.10 -23.14
CA LEU A 565 -51.11 -6.66 -24.49
C LEU A 565 -50.96 -5.58 -25.56
N ASP A 566 -51.69 -4.47 -25.42
CA ASP A 566 -51.65 -3.34 -26.35
C ASP A 566 -50.32 -2.58 -26.25
N LEU A 567 -49.78 -2.40 -25.04
CA LEU A 567 -48.47 -1.80 -24.82
C LEU A 567 -47.34 -2.62 -25.46
N ARG A 568 -47.38 -3.95 -25.31
CA ARG A 568 -46.43 -4.85 -25.99
C ARG A 568 -46.52 -4.71 -27.51
N THR A 569 -47.74 -4.69 -28.05
CA THR A 569 -47.98 -4.56 -29.50
C THR A 569 -47.47 -3.22 -30.05
N ALA A 570 -47.64 -2.12 -29.29
CA ALA A 570 -47.14 -0.80 -29.67
C ALA A 570 -45.60 -0.73 -29.62
N LEU A 571 -44.97 -1.30 -28.58
CA LEU A 571 -43.51 -1.39 -28.46
C LEU A 571 -42.89 -2.24 -29.57
N GLU A 572 -43.41 -3.44 -29.84
CA GLU A 572 -42.89 -4.33 -30.88
C GLU A 572 -42.95 -3.66 -32.28
N ARG A 573 -44.02 -2.90 -32.58
CA ARG A 573 -44.12 -2.10 -33.83
C ARG A 573 -43.13 -0.94 -33.87
N ALA A 574 -43.05 -0.13 -32.81
CA ALA A 574 -42.13 1.02 -32.77
C ALA A 574 -40.65 0.62 -32.80
N MET A 575 -40.31 -0.58 -32.30
CA MET A 575 -38.97 -1.16 -32.40
C MET A 575 -38.66 -1.67 -33.82
N ALA A 576 -39.60 -2.38 -34.46
CA ALA A 576 -39.44 -2.93 -35.80
C ALA A 576 -39.39 -1.85 -36.90
N ASP A 577 -40.37 -0.94 -36.90
CA ASP A 577 -40.57 0.03 -37.98
C ASP A 577 -39.80 1.35 -37.74
N ARG A 578 -39.23 1.54 -36.55
CA ARG A 578 -38.53 2.77 -36.10
C ARG A 578 -39.33 4.07 -36.31
N CYS A 579 -40.66 3.98 -36.17
CA CYS A 579 -41.58 5.10 -36.22
C CYS A 579 -42.49 5.14 -34.99
N ALA A 580 -43.31 6.19 -34.87
CA ALA A 580 -44.33 6.27 -33.82
C ALA A 580 -45.38 5.15 -33.98
N ALA A 581 -45.77 4.53 -32.87
CA ALA A 581 -46.84 3.54 -32.81
C ALA A 581 -47.90 3.97 -31.79
N HIS A 582 -49.18 3.81 -32.13
CA HIS A 582 -50.31 4.28 -31.34
C HIS A 582 -51.29 3.13 -31.06
N ALA A 583 -51.85 3.08 -29.86
CA ALA A 583 -52.97 2.23 -29.49
C ALA A 583 -54.01 3.06 -28.72
N GLU A 584 -55.17 3.29 -29.32
CA GLU A 584 -56.22 4.17 -28.79
C GLU A 584 -57.30 3.38 -28.06
N GLY A 585 -57.87 3.96 -26.99
CA GLY A 585 -59.07 3.42 -26.34
C GLY A 585 -58.89 2.14 -25.52
N VAL A 586 -57.66 1.81 -25.07
CA VAL A 586 -57.36 0.61 -24.28
C VAL A 586 -58.12 0.66 -22.94
N ARG A 587 -58.89 -0.38 -22.62
CA ARG A 587 -59.81 -0.37 -21.48
C ARG A 587 -59.13 -0.87 -20.22
N MET A 588 -58.88 0.04 -19.28
CA MET A 588 -58.26 -0.25 -17.98
C MET A 588 -59.28 -0.13 -16.85
N GLY A 589 -59.38 -1.15 -15.98
CA GLY A 589 -60.15 -1.11 -14.75
C GLY A 589 -59.35 -0.57 -13.57
N ILE A 590 -59.79 0.53 -12.95
CA ILE A 590 -59.22 1.05 -11.68
C ILE A 590 -60.37 1.30 -10.70
N ASP A 591 -60.22 0.83 -9.46
CA ASP A 591 -61.16 1.07 -8.35
C ASP A 591 -62.64 0.81 -8.69
N GLY A 592 -62.91 -0.22 -9.50
CA GLY A 592 -64.27 -0.60 -9.94
C GLY A 592 -64.82 0.20 -11.13
N HIS A 593 -64.09 1.19 -11.66
CA HIS A 593 -64.47 1.97 -12.83
C HIS A 593 -63.61 1.61 -14.06
N ARG A 594 -64.24 1.54 -15.24
CA ARG A 594 -63.53 1.32 -16.51
C ARG A 594 -63.18 2.65 -17.17
N ARG A 595 -61.90 2.86 -17.49
CA ARG A 595 -61.39 4.02 -18.26
C ARG A 595 -60.82 3.58 -19.59
N ALA A 596 -60.83 4.48 -20.57
CA ALA A 596 -60.05 4.34 -21.79
C ALA A 596 -58.68 5.01 -21.61
N VAL A 597 -57.62 4.42 -22.17
CA VAL A 597 -56.26 4.95 -22.19
C VAL A 597 -55.72 4.88 -23.60
N ASP A 598 -55.14 5.97 -24.08
CA ASP A 598 -54.38 6.00 -25.32
C ASP A 598 -52.89 5.84 -24.99
N LEU A 599 -52.22 4.94 -25.70
CA LEU A 599 -50.79 4.66 -25.61
C LEU A 599 -50.08 5.16 -26.87
N VAL A 600 -48.96 5.87 -26.71
CA VAL A 600 -48.10 6.30 -27.82
C VAL A 600 -46.66 5.92 -27.54
N VAL A 601 -45.98 5.31 -28.50
CA VAL A 601 -44.58 4.89 -28.41
C VAL A 601 -43.78 5.52 -29.54
N GLU A 602 -42.77 6.33 -29.23
CA GLU A 602 -41.93 7.01 -30.22
C GLU A 602 -40.43 6.74 -29.99
N PRO A 603 -39.61 6.56 -31.04
CA PRO A 603 -38.16 6.42 -30.90
C PRO A 603 -37.49 7.79 -30.71
N LEU A 604 -36.66 7.91 -29.67
CA LEU A 604 -35.83 9.08 -29.40
C LEU A 604 -34.56 9.01 -30.27
N GLN A 605 -34.43 9.94 -31.22
CA GLN A 605 -33.23 10.07 -32.06
C GLN A 605 -32.18 10.94 -31.37
N ASP A 606 -30.96 10.41 -31.26
CA ASP A 606 -29.75 11.11 -30.80
C ASP A 606 -28.53 10.55 -31.56
N GLU A 607 -27.39 11.24 -31.50
CA GLU A 607 -26.21 11.07 -32.39
C GLU A 607 -25.73 9.62 -32.67
N PRO A 608 -25.19 9.37 -33.88
CA PRO A 608 -24.74 8.04 -34.31
C PRO A 608 -23.65 7.46 -33.40
N GLY A 609 -23.97 6.36 -32.72
CA GLY A 609 -23.06 5.63 -31.83
C GLY A 609 -23.63 5.27 -30.46
N ARG A 610 -24.87 5.65 -30.14
CA ARG A 610 -25.57 5.26 -28.90
C ARG A 610 -26.74 4.28 -29.18
N PRO A 611 -27.10 3.42 -28.21
CA PRO A 611 -28.26 2.53 -28.34
C PRO A 611 -29.56 3.34 -28.45
N THR A 612 -30.51 2.84 -29.23
CA THR A 612 -31.80 3.52 -29.46
C THR A 612 -32.66 3.43 -28.20
N ARG A 613 -33.52 4.41 -27.97
CA ARG A 613 -34.41 4.49 -26.80
C ARG A 613 -35.82 4.81 -27.25
N TRP A 614 -36.82 4.34 -26.51
CA TRP A 614 -38.24 4.58 -26.81
C TRP A 614 -38.90 5.37 -25.69
N PHE A 615 -39.69 6.37 -26.09
CA PHE A 615 -40.53 7.18 -25.23
C PHE A 615 -41.96 6.62 -25.30
N VAL A 616 -42.52 6.26 -24.15
CA VAL A 616 -43.87 5.70 -24.00
C VAL A 616 -44.74 6.69 -23.24
N LEU A 617 -45.81 7.17 -23.86
CA LEU A 617 -46.77 8.14 -23.31
C LEU A 617 -48.11 7.46 -22.99
N PHE A 618 -48.68 7.80 -21.85
CA PHE A 618 -50.00 7.33 -21.38
C PHE A 618 -50.95 8.53 -21.26
N LYS A 619 -52.14 8.45 -21.85
CA LYS A 619 -53.12 9.54 -21.91
C LYS A 619 -54.53 9.02 -21.58
N ASP A 620 -55.23 9.68 -20.66
CA ASP A 620 -56.63 9.37 -20.34
C ASP A 620 -57.55 9.67 -21.55
N GLY A 621 -58.35 8.69 -21.96
CA GLY A 621 -59.40 8.80 -22.98
C GLY A 621 -60.81 8.92 -22.39
N ALA A 622 -61.75 9.50 -23.15
CA ALA A 622 -63.13 9.70 -22.70
C ALA A 622 -63.96 8.40 -22.70
N ALA A 623 -64.73 8.15 -21.64
CA ALA A 623 -65.53 6.93 -21.47
C ALA A 623 -66.87 6.97 -22.24
N PRO A 624 -67.27 5.89 -22.95
CA PRO A 624 -68.62 5.73 -23.51
C PRO A 624 -69.62 5.13 -22.49
N PRO A 625 -70.95 5.31 -22.68
CA PRO A 625 -71.96 5.08 -21.64
C PRO A 625 -72.46 3.63 -21.46
N ASP A 626 -73.01 3.35 -20.27
CA ASP A 626 -73.52 2.06 -19.78
C ASP A 626 -74.81 1.54 -20.45
N THR A 627 -75.00 0.21 -20.41
CA THR A 627 -76.30 -0.49 -20.59
C THR A 627 -76.39 -1.75 -19.70
N GLY A 628 -77.57 -2.03 -19.13
CA GLY A 628 -77.79 -2.93 -17.98
C GLY A 628 -78.37 -4.36 -18.23
N PRO A 629 -78.92 -5.05 -17.19
CA PRO A 629 -78.88 -6.53 -17.05
C PRO A 629 -80.23 -7.31 -17.19
N GLY A 630 -80.20 -8.66 -17.10
CA GLY A 630 -81.35 -9.60 -17.11
C GLY A 630 -81.08 -11.01 -16.53
N SER A 631 -82.11 -11.87 -16.30
CA SER A 631 -82.16 -12.92 -15.24
C SER A 631 -82.67 -14.36 -15.59
N ASP A 632 -82.46 -15.31 -14.66
CA ASP A 632 -83.21 -16.57 -14.31
C ASP A 632 -83.29 -17.84 -15.22
N ALA A 633 -83.10 -19.06 -14.62
CA ALA A 633 -84.07 -20.21 -14.58
C ALA A 633 -83.52 -21.64 -14.19
N LEU A 634 -84.15 -22.23 -13.14
CA LEU A 634 -84.43 -23.62 -12.65
C LEU A 634 -84.02 -24.99 -13.31
N LEU A 635 -84.14 -26.07 -12.49
CA LEU A 635 -83.89 -27.52 -12.72
C LEU A 635 -85.12 -28.44 -12.46
N PRO A 636 -85.25 -29.57 -13.18
CA PRO A 636 -85.71 -30.87 -12.62
C PRO A 636 -84.86 -32.07 -13.13
N GLY A 637 -84.96 -33.35 -12.68
CA GLY A 637 -85.81 -34.04 -11.69
C GLY A 637 -85.35 -35.50 -11.43
N ARG A 638 -86.16 -36.37 -10.80
CA ARG A 638 -85.83 -37.78 -10.42
C ARG A 638 -86.94 -38.79 -10.83
N SER A 639 -86.60 -39.94 -11.42
CA SER A 639 -87.48 -41.15 -11.42
C SER A 639 -86.78 -42.49 -11.73
N ALA A 640 -85.70 -42.51 -12.54
CA ALA A 640 -85.03 -43.76 -12.95
C ALA A 640 -84.09 -44.40 -11.90
N TYR A 641 -83.86 -43.74 -10.76
CA TYR A 641 -82.82 -44.12 -9.78
C TYR A 641 -83.24 -45.25 -8.83
N THR A 642 -84.53 -45.37 -8.50
CA THR A 642 -85.02 -46.28 -7.46
C THR A 642 -85.01 -47.76 -7.85
N GLN A 643 -85.23 -48.10 -9.12
CA GLN A 643 -85.20 -49.49 -9.58
C GLN A 643 -83.78 -50.08 -9.71
N GLY A 644 -82.73 -49.25 -9.72
CA GLY A 644 -81.35 -49.73 -9.72
C GLY A 644 -80.89 -50.24 -8.34
N LEU A 645 -81.21 -49.50 -7.27
CA LEU A 645 -80.73 -49.80 -5.92
C LEU A 645 -81.30 -51.11 -5.34
N GLU A 646 -82.53 -51.50 -5.69
CA GLU A 646 -83.15 -52.72 -5.16
C GLU A 646 -82.49 -54.01 -5.69
N ALA A 647 -81.93 -53.97 -6.91
CA ALA A 647 -81.15 -55.08 -7.45
C ALA A 647 -79.79 -55.19 -6.76
N GLU A 648 -79.09 -54.06 -6.60
CA GLU A 648 -77.75 -53.98 -6.03
C GLU A 648 -77.71 -54.43 -4.56
N LEU A 649 -78.71 -54.03 -3.76
CA LEU A 649 -78.87 -54.40 -2.35
C LEU A 649 -79.01 -55.92 -2.12
N ARG A 650 -79.53 -56.65 -3.11
CA ARG A 650 -79.74 -58.10 -3.00
C ARG A 650 -78.43 -58.85 -3.20
N THR A 651 -77.66 -58.47 -4.23
CA THR A 651 -76.32 -59.02 -4.51
C THR A 651 -75.27 -58.75 -3.42
N THR A 652 -75.39 -57.67 -2.65
CA THR A 652 -74.43 -57.36 -1.57
C THR A 652 -74.68 -58.20 -0.32
N LYS A 653 -75.93 -58.55 -0.02
CA LYS A 653 -76.28 -59.42 1.11
C LYS A 653 -75.75 -60.84 0.96
N ASP A 654 -75.95 -61.44 -0.22
CA ASP A 654 -75.52 -62.82 -0.48
C ASP A 654 -73.98 -62.94 -0.46
N ARG A 655 -73.25 -61.88 -0.85
CA ARG A 655 -71.79 -61.78 -0.69
C ARG A 655 -71.34 -61.69 0.77
N LEU A 656 -72.02 -60.88 1.58
CA LEU A 656 -71.69 -60.73 3.00
C LEU A 656 -71.84 -62.04 3.78
N GLN A 657 -72.89 -62.81 3.49
CA GLN A 657 -73.15 -64.09 4.12
C GLN A 657 -71.98 -65.08 3.88
N ALA A 658 -71.56 -65.22 2.61
CA ALA A 658 -70.45 -66.12 2.23
C ALA A 658 -69.11 -65.72 2.87
N THR A 659 -68.81 -64.42 2.95
CA THR A 659 -67.56 -63.95 3.58
C THR A 659 -67.50 -64.18 5.10
N ILE A 660 -68.65 -64.28 5.78
CA ILE A 660 -68.67 -64.54 7.23
C ILE A 660 -68.32 -66.02 7.51
N GLU A 661 -68.91 -66.95 6.75
CA GLU A 661 -68.64 -68.39 6.89
C GLU A 661 -67.16 -68.73 6.57
N GLU A 662 -66.58 -68.06 5.57
CA GLU A 662 -65.16 -68.18 5.21
C GLU A 662 -64.21 -67.55 6.28
N LEU A 663 -64.64 -66.46 6.92
CA LEU A 663 -63.91 -65.84 8.05
C LEU A 663 -63.97 -66.68 9.33
N GLU A 664 -65.08 -67.34 9.63
CA GLU A 664 -65.18 -68.22 10.81
C GLU A 664 -64.28 -69.46 10.63
N SER A 665 -64.31 -70.10 9.47
CA SER A 665 -63.45 -71.25 9.15
C SER A 665 -61.95 -70.91 9.23
N THR A 666 -61.54 -69.77 8.66
CA THR A 666 -60.12 -69.36 8.68
C THR A 666 -59.64 -68.97 10.07
N ASN A 667 -60.53 -68.50 10.95
CA ASN A 667 -60.20 -68.13 12.33
C ASN A 667 -59.99 -69.36 13.23
N GLU A 668 -60.73 -70.45 13.01
CA GLU A 668 -60.49 -71.73 13.70
C GLU A 668 -59.16 -72.39 13.26
N GLU A 669 -58.85 -72.41 11.96
CA GLU A 669 -57.55 -72.88 11.46
C GLU A 669 -56.39 -72.01 11.96
N LEU A 670 -56.54 -70.68 11.97
CA LEU A 670 -55.55 -69.76 12.54
C LEU A 670 -55.31 -70.04 14.02
N LYS A 671 -56.36 -70.31 14.80
CA LYS A 671 -56.22 -70.60 16.22
C LYS A 671 -55.49 -71.92 16.47
N ALA A 672 -55.84 -72.98 15.74
CA ALA A 672 -55.15 -74.28 15.84
C ALA A 672 -53.67 -74.15 15.44
N SER A 673 -53.39 -73.46 14.34
CA SER A 673 -52.01 -73.18 13.91
C SER A 673 -51.24 -72.34 14.95
N ASN A 674 -51.89 -71.37 15.59
CA ASN A 674 -51.26 -70.54 16.62
C ASN A 674 -50.94 -71.32 17.91
N GLU A 675 -51.75 -72.32 18.28
CA GLU A 675 -51.48 -73.24 19.39
C GLU A 675 -50.29 -74.17 19.08
N GLU A 676 -50.19 -74.72 17.85
CA GLU A 676 -48.98 -75.44 17.41
C GLU A 676 -47.74 -74.54 17.36
N TYR A 677 -47.87 -73.31 16.85
CA TYR A 677 -46.77 -72.33 16.84
C TYR A 677 -46.29 -71.99 18.25
N GLN A 678 -47.19 -71.85 19.23
CA GLN A 678 -46.77 -71.64 20.63
C GLN A 678 -45.97 -72.84 21.17
N SER A 679 -46.44 -74.07 20.96
CA SER A 679 -45.72 -75.28 21.40
C SER A 679 -44.34 -75.41 20.73
N LEU A 680 -44.25 -75.15 19.43
CA LEU A 680 -42.99 -75.21 18.70
C LEU A 680 -42.03 -74.08 19.15
N ASN A 681 -42.56 -72.91 19.50
CA ASN A 681 -41.77 -71.79 19.98
C ASN A 681 -41.24 -72.00 21.41
N GLU A 682 -41.98 -72.70 22.29
CA GLU A 682 -41.49 -73.13 23.60
C GLU A 682 -40.35 -74.16 23.46
N GLU A 683 -40.48 -75.13 22.55
CA GLU A 683 -39.43 -76.13 22.30
C GLU A 683 -38.18 -75.52 21.65
N LEU A 684 -38.36 -74.58 20.70
CA LEU A 684 -37.27 -73.77 20.13
C LEU A 684 -36.61 -72.86 21.17
N GLN A 685 -37.37 -72.29 22.11
CA GLN A 685 -36.80 -71.47 23.18
C GLN A 685 -35.93 -72.32 24.11
N SER A 686 -36.40 -73.50 24.51
CA SER A 686 -35.59 -74.42 25.33
C SER A 686 -34.31 -74.88 24.61
N ALA A 687 -34.38 -75.17 23.31
CA ALA A 687 -33.21 -75.52 22.52
C ALA A 687 -32.24 -74.35 22.33
N ASN A 688 -32.74 -73.12 22.24
CA ASN A 688 -31.91 -71.91 22.21
C ASN A 688 -31.22 -71.66 23.56
N GLU A 689 -31.88 -71.88 24.70
CA GLU A 689 -31.27 -71.72 26.03
C GLU A 689 -30.12 -72.72 26.25
N GLU A 690 -30.26 -73.97 25.78
CA GLU A 690 -29.19 -74.98 25.83
C GLU A 690 -28.04 -74.67 24.83
N LEU A 691 -28.34 -74.06 23.68
CA LEU A 691 -27.33 -73.58 22.73
C LEU A 691 -26.61 -72.32 23.20
N GLU A 692 -27.28 -71.37 23.85
CA GLU A 692 -26.65 -70.17 24.41
C GLU A 692 -25.70 -70.53 25.53
N THR A 693 -26.09 -71.41 26.46
CA THR A 693 -25.19 -71.87 27.52
C THR A 693 -23.96 -72.63 26.98
N SER A 694 -24.13 -73.52 25.99
CA SER A 694 -22.98 -74.18 25.34
C SER A 694 -22.07 -73.21 24.58
N LYS A 695 -22.66 -72.17 23.97
CA LYS A 695 -21.92 -71.08 23.30
C LYS A 695 -21.15 -70.21 24.31
N GLU A 696 -21.72 -69.90 25.48
CA GLU A 696 -21.04 -69.13 26.54
C GLU A 696 -19.81 -69.86 27.07
N GLU A 697 -19.89 -71.18 27.32
CA GLU A 697 -18.73 -71.98 27.75
C GLU A 697 -17.61 -71.99 26.68
N LEU A 698 -17.96 -72.21 25.41
CA LEU A 698 -16.99 -72.17 24.31
C LEU A 698 -16.38 -70.78 24.11
N GLN A 699 -17.18 -69.73 24.27
CA GLN A 699 -16.70 -68.36 24.14
C GLN A 699 -15.72 -68.02 25.27
N SER A 700 -16.01 -68.41 26.51
CA SER A 700 -15.11 -68.22 27.66
C SER A 700 -13.74 -68.88 27.46
N VAL A 701 -13.70 -70.14 27.01
CA VAL A 701 -12.44 -70.84 26.71
C VAL A 701 -11.66 -70.15 25.58
N ASN A 702 -12.36 -69.65 24.56
CA ASN A 702 -11.73 -68.99 23.42
C ASN A 702 -11.17 -67.60 23.80
N GLU A 703 -11.83 -66.88 24.71
CA GLU A 703 -11.35 -65.61 25.28
C GLU A 703 -10.06 -65.80 26.10
N GLU A 704 -9.98 -66.86 26.93
CA GLU A 704 -8.76 -67.18 27.69
C GLU A 704 -7.58 -67.54 26.77
N LEU A 705 -7.81 -68.40 25.77
CA LEU A 705 -6.79 -68.84 24.81
C LEU A 705 -6.32 -67.69 23.91
N THR A 706 -7.22 -66.79 23.50
CA THR A 706 -6.89 -65.57 22.75
C THR A 706 -6.04 -64.62 23.58
N THR A 707 -6.32 -64.49 24.89
CA THR A 707 -5.55 -63.65 25.82
C THR A 707 -4.11 -64.16 25.97
N VAL A 708 -3.91 -65.46 26.19
CA VAL A 708 -2.57 -66.06 26.32
C VAL A 708 -1.76 -65.97 25.03
N ASN A 709 -2.39 -66.20 23.87
CA ASN A 709 -1.73 -66.02 22.57
C ASN A 709 -1.36 -64.54 22.32
N GLY A 710 -2.19 -63.60 22.78
CA GLY A 710 -1.89 -62.16 22.76
C GLY A 710 -0.65 -61.81 23.58
N GLU A 711 -0.52 -62.32 24.80
CA GLU A 711 0.64 -62.05 25.67
C GLU A 711 1.94 -62.65 25.08
N LEU A 712 1.90 -63.89 24.57
CA LEU A 712 3.07 -64.50 23.94
C LEU A 712 3.47 -63.75 22.65
N GLY A 713 2.49 -63.36 21.83
CA GLY A 713 2.71 -62.53 20.65
C GLY A 713 3.34 -61.18 20.98
N TYR A 714 2.87 -60.53 22.05
CA TYR A 714 3.44 -59.29 22.56
C TYR A 714 4.92 -59.47 22.97
N ARG A 715 5.28 -60.54 23.69
CA ARG A 715 6.68 -60.80 24.09
C ARG A 715 7.61 -61.07 22.92
N VAL A 716 7.15 -61.79 21.90
CA VAL A 716 7.95 -62.03 20.68
C VAL A 716 8.14 -60.72 19.90
N GLN A 717 7.09 -59.89 19.78
CA GLN A 717 7.20 -58.57 19.17
C GLN A 717 8.09 -57.62 19.98
N GLU A 718 8.02 -57.63 21.31
CA GLU A 718 8.85 -56.81 22.20
C GLU A 718 10.35 -57.14 22.03
N LEU A 719 10.72 -58.42 22.03
CA LEU A 719 12.09 -58.86 21.76
C LEU A 719 12.53 -58.56 20.32
N GLY A 720 11.66 -58.78 19.34
CA GLY A 720 11.92 -58.45 17.94
C GLY A 720 12.14 -56.95 17.73
N ARG A 721 11.36 -56.12 18.43
CA ARG A 721 11.51 -54.66 18.40
C ARG A 721 12.80 -54.23 19.08
N ILE A 722 13.10 -54.70 20.30
CA ILE A 722 14.36 -54.36 21.00
C ILE A 722 15.60 -54.74 20.17
N ASN A 723 15.60 -55.90 19.52
CA ASN A 723 16.72 -56.32 18.67
C ASN A 723 16.81 -55.47 17.38
N SER A 724 15.68 -55.11 16.79
CA SER A 724 15.62 -54.20 15.63
C SER A 724 16.05 -52.78 16.03
N ASP A 725 15.60 -52.27 17.18
CA ASP A 725 15.96 -50.97 17.74
C ASP A 725 17.47 -50.91 18.02
N LEU A 726 18.06 -51.98 18.56
CA LEU A 726 19.51 -52.09 18.77
C LEU A 726 20.30 -52.13 17.45
N LYS A 727 19.82 -52.88 16.44
CA LYS A 727 20.43 -52.89 15.10
C LYS A 727 20.34 -51.50 14.44
N ASN A 728 19.16 -50.89 14.46
CA ASN A 728 18.90 -49.55 13.96
C ASN A 728 19.75 -48.49 14.69
N PHE A 729 19.99 -48.63 16.00
CA PHE A 729 20.88 -47.76 16.78
C PHE A 729 22.35 -47.89 16.33
N LEU A 730 22.83 -49.11 16.09
CA LEU A 730 24.18 -49.37 15.57
C LEU A 730 24.36 -48.91 14.10
N GLU A 731 23.29 -48.92 13.31
CA GLU A 731 23.29 -48.39 11.94
C GLU A 731 23.19 -46.85 11.89
N SER A 732 22.28 -46.26 12.68
CA SER A 732 22.03 -44.81 12.72
C SER A 732 23.15 -43.99 13.36
N THR A 733 23.89 -44.56 14.30
CA THR A 733 25.07 -43.89 14.87
C THR A 733 26.20 -43.73 13.85
N GLN A 734 26.22 -44.53 12.77
CA GLN A 734 27.22 -44.51 11.69
C GLN A 734 28.68 -44.66 12.18
N ILE A 735 28.89 -45.08 13.43
CA ILE A 735 30.23 -45.24 13.99
C ILE A 735 30.82 -46.57 13.51
N ALA A 736 31.79 -46.48 12.61
CA ALA A 736 32.56 -47.60 12.11
C ALA A 736 33.25 -48.35 13.27
N THR A 737 32.76 -49.55 13.59
CA THR A 737 33.16 -50.34 14.76
C THR A 737 33.34 -51.81 14.41
N ILE A 738 34.44 -52.42 14.87
CA ILE A 738 34.69 -53.87 14.78
C ILE A 738 34.78 -54.46 16.19
N PHE A 739 34.10 -55.58 16.40
CA PHE A 739 34.26 -56.43 17.57
C PHE A 739 35.18 -57.61 17.20
N LEU A 740 36.20 -57.81 18.01
CA LEU A 740 37.22 -58.85 17.86
C LEU A 740 37.20 -59.76 19.09
N ASP A 741 37.45 -61.06 18.92
CA ASP A 741 37.71 -61.99 20.04
C ASP A 741 39.15 -61.89 20.57
N ASN A 742 39.48 -62.73 21.56
CA ASN A 742 40.82 -62.80 22.17
C ASN A 742 41.91 -63.26 21.17
N GLU A 743 41.54 -63.99 20.12
CA GLU A 743 42.38 -64.43 19.01
C GLU A 743 42.42 -63.40 17.85
N LEU A 744 41.79 -62.23 18.03
CA LEU A 744 41.65 -61.15 17.04
C LEU A 744 40.89 -61.54 15.77
N ARG A 745 39.86 -62.39 15.90
CA ARG A 745 38.90 -62.72 14.84
C ARG A 745 37.65 -61.85 14.96
N VAL A 746 37.06 -61.51 13.82
CA VAL A 746 35.85 -60.67 13.78
C VAL A 746 34.66 -61.43 14.36
N THR A 747 34.08 -60.95 15.46
CA THR A 747 32.88 -61.54 16.06
C THR A 747 31.60 -60.82 15.61
N ASN A 748 31.67 -59.50 15.45
CA ASN A 748 30.60 -58.66 14.91
C ASN A 748 31.19 -57.36 14.34
N HIS A 749 30.44 -56.61 13.53
CA HIS A 749 30.86 -55.33 12.97
C HIS A 749 29.66 -54.43 12.64
N THR A 750 29.83 -53.11 12.69
CA THR A 750 28.80 -52.17 12.20
C THR A 750 28.96 -51.97 10.69
N PRO A 751 27.87 -51.75 9.91
CA PRO A 751 27.97 -51.59 8.46
C PRO A 751 28.91 -50.47 8.01
N ALA A 752 28.96 -49.36 8.77
CA ALA A 752 29.85 -48.23 8.51
C ALA A 752 31.34 -48.61 8.46
N VAL A 753 31.78 -49.68 9.14
CA VAL A 753 33.19 -50.08 9.12
C VAL A 753 33.63 -50.76 7.83
N THR A 754 32.69 -51.17 6.97
CA THR A 754 32.97 -51.67 5.61
C THR A 754 33.56 -50.59 4.69
N GLU A 755 33.41 -49.32 5.06
CA GLU A 755 34.09 -48.21 4.39
C GLU A 755 35.59 -48.15 4.69
N ILE A 756 35.99 -48.66 5.86
CA ILE A 756 37.37 -48.65 6.38
C ILE A 756 38.07 -50.00 6.14
N PHE A 757 37.36 -51.12 6.19
CA PHE A 757 37.88 -52.48 5.95
C PHE A 757 37.06 -53.20 4.88
N HIS A 758 37.70 -54.07 4.09
CA HIS A 758 37.00 -54.93 3.13
C HIS A 758 36.34 -56.12 3.86
N LEU A 759 35.31 -55.84 4.64
CA LEU A 759 34.50 -56.81 5.39
C LEU A 759 33.19 -57.12 4.68
N VAL A 760 32.77 -58.39 4.76
CA VAL A 760 31.42 -58.85 4.43
C VAL A 760 30.86 -59.71 5.57
N GLU A 761 29.54 -59.95 5.61
CA GLU A 761 28.90 -60.74 6.68
C GLU A 761 29.51 -62.14 6.86
N SER A 762 30.04 -62.75 5.79
CA SER A 762 30.72 -64.06 5.83
C SER A 762 32.14 -64.04 6.41
N ASP A 763 32.72 -62.87 6.74
CA ASP A 763 34.04 -62.78 7.40
C ASP A 763 33.97 -62.93 8.93
N VAL A 764 32.77 -63.09 9.52
CA VAL A 764 32.64 -63.43 10.95
C VAL A 764 33.35 -64.75 11.24
N GLY A 765 34.23 -64.75 12.27
CA GLY A 765 35.13 -65.84 12.63
C GLY A 765 36.52 -65.79 11.97
N ARG A 766 36.76 -64.86 11.02
CA ARG A 766 38.06 -64.69 10.34
C ARG A 766 39.02 -63.78 11.12
N PRO A 767 40.33 -64.09 11.21
CA PRO A 767 41.32 -63.19 11.80
C PRO A 767 41.40 -61.84 11.06
N ILE A 768 41.33 -60.71 11.78
CA ILE A 768 41.32 -59.38 11.17
C ILE A 768 42.59 -59.07 10.36
N ALA A 769 43.72 -59.67 10.73
CA ALA A 769 44.98 -59.57 9.98
C ALA A 769 44.92 -60.15 8.55
N HIS A 770 43.91 -60.97 8.22
CA HIS A 770 43.69 -61.50 6.88
C HIS A 770 42.74 -60.64 6.02
N ILE A 771 42.29 -59.49 6.54
CA ILE A 771 41.35 -58.57 5.89
C ILE A 771 42.09 -57.25 5.63
N LYS A 772 42.08 -56.79 4.37
CA LYS A 772 42.84 -55.60 3.96
C LYS A 772 42.10 -54.33 4.37
N SER A 773 42.74 -53.48 5.18
CA SER A 773 42.27 -52.12 5.45
C SER A 773 42.31 -51.23 4.19
N ARG A 774 41.38 -50.29 4.09
CA ARG A 774 41.36 -49.19 3.11
C ARG A 774 42.14 -47.97 3.60
N ILE A 775 42.33 -47.85 4.92
CA ILE A 775 43.08 -46.76 5.56
C ILE A 775 44.41 -47.30 6.12
N ALA A 776 45.50 -46.55 5.93
CA ALA A 776 46.79 -46.89 6.53
C ALA A 776 46.77 -46.66 8.05
N TYR A 777 46.69 -47.75 8.82
CA TYR A 777 46.86 -47.77 10.27
C TYR A 777 47.65 -49.03 10.63
N GLU A 778 48.98 -48.93 10.52
CA GLU A 778 49.88 -50.09 10.57
C GLU A 778 49.99 -50.68 11.98
N GLU A 779 49.88 -49.85 13.02
CA GLU A 779 50.02 -50.30 14.42
C GLU A 779 48.72 -50.84 15.05
N MET A 780 47.60 -50.90 14.29
CA MET A 780 46.29 -51.35 14.79
C MET A 780 46.35 -52.68 15.57
N LEU A 781 47.07 -53.67 15.03
CA LEU A 781 47.18 -55.00 15.64
C LEU A 781 47.97 -54.97 16.95
N ASP A 782 48.97 -54.11 17.05
CA ASP A 782 49.80 -53.99 18.25
C ASP A 782 49.12 -53.14 19.32
N ASP A 783 48.33 -52.14 18.92
CA ASP A 783 47.42 -51.41 19.81
C ASP A 783 46.32 -52.34 20.36
N ALA A 784 45.70 -53.19 19.54
CA ALA A 784 44.73 -54.21 20.00
C ALA A 784 45.36 -55.22 20.96
N ARG A 785 46.55 -55.76 20.65
CA ARG A 785 47.31 -56.64 21.57
C ARG A 785 47.71 -55.94 22.86
N ARG A 786 48.03 -54.64 22.80
CA ARG A 786 48.33 -53.83 23.99
C ARG A 786 47.09 -53.74 24.87
N VAL A 787 45.93 -53.42 24.31
CA VAL A 787 44.65 -53.34 25.05
C VAL A 787 44.28 -54.68 25.69
N LEU A 788 44.43 -55.82 24.99
CA LEU A 788 44.20 -57.15 25.61
C LEU A 788 45.14 -57.43 26.80
N ARG A 789 46.38 -56.95 26.75
CA ARG A 789 47.37 -57.16 27.82
C ARG A 789 47.26 -56.19 28.99
N THR A 790 46.92 -54.92 28.75
CA THR A 790 46.93 -53.86 29.78
C THR A 790 45.54 -53.49 30.27
N LEU A 791 44.49 -53.83 29.51
CA LEU A 791 43.09 -53.44 29.73
C LEU A 791 42.84 -51.92 29.77
N GLY A 792 43.85 -51.10 29.46
CA GLY A 792 43.73 -49.66 29.31
C GLY A 792 43.43 -49.28 27.87
N PRO A 793 42.54 -48.29 27.61
CA PRO A 793 42.19 -47.87 26.26
C PRO A 793 43.37 -47.23 25.52
N VAL A 794 43.28 -47.24 24.19
CA VAL A 794 44.22 -46.53 23.30
C VAL A 794 43.42 -45.60 22.39
N GLU A 795 43.85 -44.34 22.30
CA GLU A 795 43.31 -43.36 21.36
C GLU A 795 44.41 -42.85 20.43
N ARG A 796 44.10 -42.70 19.13
CA ARG A 796 45.01 -42.18 18.10
C ARG A 796 44.26 -41.41 17.01
N GLU A 797 44.79 -40.27 16.59
CA GLU A 797 44.34 -39.60 15.35
C GLU A 797 45.09 -40.19 14.14
N ILE A 798 44.35 -40.58 13.11
CA ILE A 798 44.88 -41.03 11.81
C ILE A 798 44.30 -40.20 10.66
N THR A 799 45.03 -40.08 9.56
CA THR A 799 44.56 -39.40 8.35
C THR A 799 44.48 -40.39 7.19
N GLY A 800 43.33 -40.44 6.52
CA GLY A 800 43.09 -41.27 5.34
C GLY A 800 43.96 -40.82 4.17
N SER A 801 44.91 -41.67 3.77
CA SER A 801 45.91 -41.37 2.74
C SER A 801 45.34 -41.19 1.33
N THR A 802 44.09 -41.63 1.08
CA THR A 802 43.38 -41.50 -0.21
C THR A 802 42.23 -40.49 -0.21
N THR A 803 41.64 -40.18 0.94
CA THR A 803 40.43 -39.32 1.05
C THR A 803 40.69 -38.00 1.77
N GLY A 804 41.80 -37.85 2.48
CA GLY A 804 42.09 -36.68 3.32
C GLY A 804 41.26 -36.58 4.61
N ALA A 805 40.32 -37.51 4.83
CA ALA A 805 39.51 -37.57 6.05
C ALA A 805 40.38 -37.88 7.29
N ARG A 806 40.06 -37.26 8.42
CA ARG A 806 40.75 -37.45 9.71
C ARG A 806 39.83 -38.25 10.64
N TYR A 807 40.36 -39.34 11.19
CA TYR A 807 39.63 -40.22 12.10
C TYR A 807 40.29 -40.24 13.47
N MET A 808 39.49 -40.16 14.52
CA MET A 808 39.88 -40.54 15.88
C MET A 808 39.60 -42.04 16.04
N VAL A 809 40.64 -42.84 16.25
CA VAL A 809 40.53 -44.28 16.50
C VAL A 809 40.61 -44.54 18.00
N ARG A 810 39.71 -45.39 18.50
CA ARG A 810 39.67 -45.82 19.90
C ARG A 810 39.66 -47.34 19.97
N VAL A 811 40.53 -47.91 20.80
CA VAL A 811 40.66 -49.36 21.03
C VAL A 811 40.37 -49.63 22.49
N LEU A 812 39.38 -50.49 22.75
CA LEU A 812 38.75 -50.70 24.06
C LEU A 812 38.59 -52.20 24.35
N PRO A 813 38.75 -52.68 25.60
CA PRO A 813 38.52 -54.09 25.92
C PRO A 813 37.03 -54.43 25.91
N TYR A 814 36.65 -55.49 25.20
CA TYR A 814 35.27 -56.00 25.17
C TYR A 814 35.04 -57.00 26.30
N ARG A 815 33.96 -56.83 27.08
CA ARG A 815 33.61 -57.70 28.21
C ARG A 815 32.23 -58.32 28.04
N SER A 816 32.10 -59.59 28.44
CA SER A 816 30.83 -60.29 28.52
C SER A 816 30.00 -59.86 29.74
N VAL A 817 28.75 -60.32 29.81
CA VAL A 817 27.84 -60.06 30.95
C VAL A 817 28.42 -60.56 32.27
N ASP A 818 29.12 -61.70 32.24
CA ASP A 818 29.86 -62.27 33.37
C ASP A 818 31.22 -61.58 33.64
N ASN A 819 31.46 -60.41 33.04
CA ASN A 819 32.64 -59.55 33.20
C ASN A 819 33.99 -60.19 32.78
N PHE A 820 33.97 -61.32 32.06
CA PHE A 820 35.16 -61.87 31.40
C PHE A 820 35.51 -61.05 30.15
N ILE A 821 36.80 -60.91 29.85
CA ILE A 821 37.26 -60.26 28.62
C ILE A 821 37.01 -61.20 27.45
N ALA A 822 36.06 -60.82 26.60
CA ALA A 822 35.69 -61.56 25.40
C ALA A 822 36.51 -61.11 24.18
N GLY A 823 37.18 -59.96 24.25
CA GLY A 823 38.14 -59.51 23.24
C GLY A 823 38.33 -57.98 23.21
N VAL A 824 38.24 -57.37 22.03
CA VAL A 824 38.50 -55.93 21.79
C VAL A 824 37.44 -55.31 20.89
N VAL A 825 37.05 -54.07 21.18
CA VAL A 825 36.30 -53.20 20.27
C VAL A 825 37.25 -52.17 19.68
N VAL A 826 37.24 -52.01 18.35
CA VAL A 826 37.93 -50.93 17.63
C VAL A 826 36.90 -50.02 16.99
N THR A 827 36.97 -48.73 17.31
CA THR A 827 36.00 -47.71 16.90
C THR A 827 36.70 -46.58 16.15
N PHE A 828 36.14 -46.15 15.03
CA PHE A 828 36.64 -45.06 14.20
C PHE A 828 35.58 -43.96 14.11
N VAL A 829 35.95 -42.73 14.51
CA VAL A 829 35.06 -41.55 14.50
C VAL A 829 35.65 -40.50 13.57
N ASP A 830 34.90 -40.09 12.55
CA ASP A 830 35.32 -39.00 11.65
C ASP A 830 35.29 -37.65 12.40
N ILE A 831 36.43 -36.95 12.42
CA ILE A 831 36.61 -35.62 13.03
C ILE A 831 36.88 -34.52 11.99
N THR A 832 36.77 -34.83 10.70
CA THR A 832 37.07 -33.95 9.56
C THR A 832 36.25 -32.66 9.59
N ALA A 833 34.92 -32.78 9.74
CA ALA A 833 34.02 -31.62 9.78
C ALA A 833 34.33 -30.68 10.95
N ARG A 834 34.65 -31.22 12.13
CA ARG A 834 35.04 -30.45 13.31
C ARG A 834 36.36 -29.70 13.08
N LYS A 835 37.38 -30.35 12.51
CA LYS A 835 38.67 -29.71 12.22
C LYS A 835 38.54 -28.60 11.17
N LEU A 836 37.74 -28.82 10.13
CA LEU A 836 37.40 -27.77 9.16
C LEU A 836 36.64 -26.60 9.79
N ALA A 837 35.79 -26.83 10.79
CA ALA A 837 35.11 -25.76 11.52
C ALA A 837 36.08 -24.93 12.39
N GLU A 838 36.98 -25.58 13.15
CA GLU A 838 38.05 -24.93 13.91
C GLU A 838 38.94 -24.04 12.99
N GLU A 839 39.35 -24.56 11.83
CA GLU A 839 40.15 -23.82 10.84
C GLU A 839 39.38 -22.64 10.21
N ARG A 840 38.08 -22.81 9.88
CA ARG A 840 37.22 -21.73 9.36
C ARG A 840 37.01 -20.62 10.38
N GLN A 841 36.84 -20.95 11.66
CA GLN A 841 36.71 -19.94 12.72
C GLN A 841 37.98 -19.07 12.81
N GLN A 842 39.16 -19.69 12.87
CA GLN A 842 40.43 -18.96 12.91
C GLN A 842 40.70 -18.12 11.65
N ALA A 843 40.18 -18.55 10.49
CA ALA A 843 40.25 -17.76 9.27
C ALA A 843 39.27 -16.57 9.28
N SER A 844 38.08 -16.75 9.88
CA SER A 844 37.09 -15.69 10.08
C SER A 844 37.60 -14.61 11.04
N GLU A 845 38.15 -14.99 12.19
CA GLU A 845 38.74 -14.07 13.18
C GLU A 845 39.88 -13.23 12.57
N ARG A 846 40.77 -13.86 11.78
CA ARG A 846 41.82 -13.16 11.03
C ARG A 846 41.25 -12.18 9.99
N ARG A 847 40.19 -12.57 9.27
CA ARG A 847 39.52 -11.70 8.29
C ARG A 847 38.84 -10.51 8.97
N LEU A 848 38.15 -10.72 10.09
CA LEU A 848 37.49 -9.65 10.85
C LEU A 848 38.51 -8.63 11.38
N ARG A 849 39.65 -9.09 11.94
CA ARG A 849 40.73 -8.19 12.37
C ARG A 849 41.25 -7.34 11.20
N ALA A 850 41.52 -7.95 10.05
CA ALA A 850 41.99 -7.23 8.86
C ALA A 850 40.97 -6.19 8.34
N LEU A 851 39.66 -6.46 8.45
CA LEU A 851 38.61 -5.48 8.11
C LEU A 851 38.58 -4.28 9.07
N VAL A 852 38.77 -4.52 10.38
CA VAL A 852 38.75 -3.46 11.40
C VAL A 852 40.02 -2.58 11.37
N GLU A 853 41.17 -3.16 11.05
CA GLU A 853 42.42 -2.41 10.85
C GLU A 853 42.45 -1.67 9.49
N GLY A 854 41.75 -2.20 8.48
CA GLY A 854 41.69 -1.63 7.13
C GLY A 854 40.61 -0.56 6.91
N MET A 855 39.61 -0.41 7.79
CA MET A 855 38.58 0.62 7.64
C MET A 855 39.12 2.02 8.01
N PRO A 856 38.81 3.08 7.25
CA PRO A 856 39.26 4.46 7.53
C PRO A 856 38.37 5.15 8.57
N GLN A 857 38.13 4.49 9.71
CA GLN A 857 37.31 4.99 10.80
C GLN A 857 38.03 4.77 12.13
N LEU A 858 37.87 5.66 13.10
CA LEU A 858 38.49 5.49 14.42
C LEU A 858 37.59 4.54 15.22
N VAL A 859 38.10 3.37 15.60
CA VAL A 859 37.32 2.30 16.25
C VAL A 859 37.93 1.98 17.60
N TRP A 860 37.09 1.83 18.62
CA TRP A 860 37.53 1.60 19.99
C TRP A 860 36.57 0.66 20.75
N ARG A 861 37.09 0.01 21.78
CA ARG A 861 36.36 -0.86 22.71
C ARG A 861 36.49 -0.32 24.11
N ALA A 862 35.41 -0.25 24.86
CA ALA A 862 35.40 0.26 26.23
C ALA A 862 34.58 -0.60 27.19
N VAL A 863 34.81 -0.44 28.49
CA VAL A 863 34.03 -1.03 29.59
C VAL A 863 33.71 0.04 30.63
N ASP A 864 32.84 -0.30 31.58
CA ASP A 864 32.69 0.41 32.86
C ASP A 864 32.70 1.95 32.78
N GLY A 865 31.70 2.54 32.09
CA GLY A 865 31.52 3.98 32.00
C GLY A 865 32.51 4.74 31.10
N GLY A 866 33.18 4.05 30.17
CA GLY A 866 34.04 4.68 29.16
C GLY A 866 35.54 4.42 29.31
N ARG A 867 35.95 3.40 30.07
CA ARG A 867 37.34 2.93 30.13
C ARG A 867 37.69 2.14 28.87
N TRP A 868 38.50 2.71 28.00
CA TRP A 868 38.93 2.04 26.77
C TRP A 868 39.87 0.87 27.08
N GLN A 869 39.62 -0.27 26.45
CA GLN A 869 40.48 -1.47 26.52
C GLN A 869 41.35 -1.62 25.28
N TRP A 870 40.86 -1.18 24.11
CA TRP A 870 41.51 -1.34 22.82
C TRP A 870 41.05 -0.25 21.85
N THR A 871 41.91 0.10 20.90
CA THR A 871 41.60 1.01 19.79
C THR A 871 42.38 0.62 18.54
N ASN A 872 41.85 0.95 17.36
CA ASN A 872 42.47 0.57 16.09
C ASN A 872 43.65 1.47 15.69
N SER A 873 44.41 1.03 14.69
CA SER A 873 45.56 1.76 14.14
C SER A 873 45.21 3.18 13.66
N GLN A 874 43.99 3.39 13.16
CA GLN A 874 43.53 4.69 12.67
C GLN A 874 43.42 5.74 13.78
N TRP A 875 42.93 5.37 14.97
CA TRP A 875 42.93 6.27 16.13
C TRP A 875 44.34 6.74 16.48
N CYS A 876 45.30 5.82 16.51
CA CYS A 876 46.69 6.13 16.82
C CYS A 876 47.32 7.03 15.75
N ALA A 877 47.06 6.75 14.47
CA ALA A 877 47.53 7.57 13.35
C ALA A 877 46.91 8.98 13.35
N TYR A 878 45.62 9.10 13.67
CA TYR A 878 44.90 10.38 13.68
C TYR A 878 45.28 11.26 14.87
N THR A 879 45.31 10.70 16.08
CA THR A 879 45.54 11.47 17.32
C THR A 879 47.01 11.63 17.71
N GLY A 880 47.89 10.74 17.21
CA GLY A 880 49.28 10.63 17.63
C GLY A 880 49.49 9.91 18.98
N LEU A 881 48.42 9.46 19.65
CA LEU A 881 48.51 8.67 20.88
C LEU A 881 48.74 7.19 20.57
N THR A 882 49.56 6.50 21.36
CA THR A 882 49.63 5.03 21.28
C THR A 882 48.36 4.37 21.85
N GLU A 883 48.11 3.10 21.49
CA GLU A 883 47.02 2.31 22.09
C GLU A 883 47.16 2.27 23.62
N ALA A 884 48.38 2.05 24.11
CA ALA A 884 48.70 2.01 25.54
C ALA A 884 48.39 3.33 26.26
N GLU A 885 48.68 4.48 25.66
CA GLU A 885 48.34 5.80 26.21
C GLU A 885 46.85 6.15 26.09
N SER A 886 46.13 5.49 25.18
CA SER A 886 44.68 5.62 25.03
C SER A 886 43.91 4.74 26.02
N ARG A 887 44.63 3.82 26.70
CA ARG A 887 44.25 3.01 27.89
C ARG A 887 43.28 3.73 28.85
N ASP A 888 42.23 3.06 29.32
CA ASP A 888 41.29 3.53 30.34
C ASP A 888 40.65 4.88 29.97
N HIS A 889 41.03 5.97 30.63
CA HIS A 889 40.56 7.34 30.34
C HIS A 889 41.61 8.17 29.58
N GLY A 890 42.72 7.57 29.16
CA GLY A 890 43.82 8.24 28.48
C GLY A 890 43.43 8.87 27.14
N TRP A 891 42.45 8.28 26.44
CA TRP A 891 41.84 8.83 25.22
C TRP A 891 41.25 10.25 25.40
N LEU A 892 40.81 10.62 26.61
CA LEU A 892 40.33 11.99 26.90
C LEU A 892 41.41 13.06 26.66
N ARG A 893 42.70 12.68 26.63
CA ARG A 893 43.80 13.60 26.28
C ARG A 893 43.68 14.14 24.86
N ALA A 894 43.11 13.35 23.94
CA ALA A 894 42.83 13.77 22.56
C ALA A 894 41.58 14.65 22.43
N LEU A 895 40.72 14.73 23.45
CA LEU A 895 39.57 15.62 23.42
C LEU A 895 39.92 17.06 23.82
N HIS A 896 39.23 18.02 23.21
CA HIS A 896 39.27 19.42 23.61
C HIS A 896 38.93 19.58 25.12
N PRO A 897 39.65 20.41 25.89
CA PRO A 897 39.47 20.52 27.34
C PRO A 897 38.02 20.70 27.80
N ASP A 898 37.26 21.59 27.16
CA ASP A 898 35.86 21.87 27.50
C ASP A 898 34.93 20.66 27.32
N ASP A 899 35.24 19.77 26.37
CA ASP A 899 34.35 18.68 25.96
C ASP A 899 34.48 17.46 26.90
N ARG A 900 35.59 17.35 27.65
CA ARG A 900 35.91 16.19 28.50
C ARG A 900 34.87 15.92 29.59
N ALA A 901 34.41 16.96 30.27
CA ALA A 901 33.41 16.82 31.34
C ALA A 901 31.99 16.51 30.79
N PRO A 902 31.48 17.19 29.75
CA PRO A 902 30.27 16.79 29.04
C PRO A 902 30.31 15.34 28.54
N VAL A 903 31.41 14.91 27.90
CA VAL A 903 31.57 13.54 27.37
C VAL A 903 31.46 12.49 28.47
N LEU A 904 32.11 12.70 29.62
CA LEU A 904 32.00 11.81 30.77
C LEU A 904 30.59 11.80 31.42
N ALA A 905 29.82 12.88 31.28
CA ALA A 905 28.42 12.89 31.73
C ALA A 905 27.52 12.03 30.82
N HIS A 906 27.66 12.17 29.49
CA HIS A 906 26.92 11.35 28.52
C HIS A 906 27.24 9.86 28.64
N TRP A 907 28.48 9.51 29.01
CA TRP A 907 28.85 8.11 29.29
C TRP A 907 28.04 7.49 30.43
N ARG A 908 27.75 8.24 31.51
CA ARG A 908 26.93 7.76 32.64
C ARG A 908 25.45 7.63 32.27
N GLU A 909 24.94 8.50 31.40
CA GLU A 909 23.57 8.39 30.88
C GLU A 909 23.42 7.17 29.97
N ALA A 910 24.42 6.91 29.13
CA ALA A 910 24.44 5.76 28.22
C ALA A 910 24.41 4.41 28.94
N GLU A 911 24.96 4.28 30.16
CA GLU A 911 24.84 3.04 30.95
C GLU A 911 23.39 2.62 31.21
N GLY A 912 22.46 3.58 31.31
CA GLY A 912 21.02 3.31 31.45
C GLY A 912 20.35 2.89 30.14
N THR A 913 20.80 3.40 28.98
CA THR A 913 20.15 3.18 27.67
C THR A 913 20.78 2.06 26.85
N GLY A 914 22.06 1.72 27.09
CA GLY A 914 22.86 0.83 26.25
C GLY A 914 23.33 1.44 24.92
N LEU A 915 23.11 2.74 24.70
CA LEU A 915 23.46 3.47 23.49
C LEU A 915 24.18 4.78 23.84
N LEU A 916 25.34 4.99 23.21
CA LEU A 916 26.14 6.19 23.34
C LEU A 916 26.11 6.93 22.00
N ALA A 917 25.67 8.18 21.99
CA ALA A 917 25.77 9.06 20.83
C ALA A 917 26.09 10.48 21.30
N MET A 918 27.22 11.03 20.86
CA MET A 918 27.66 12.39 21.24
C MET A 918 28.55 13.00 20.16
N GLU A 919 28.75 14.31 20.24
CA GLU A 919 29.73 15.03 19.42
C GLU A 919 30.79 15.64 20.33
N SER A 920 32.06 15.55 19.93
CA SER A 920 33.17 16.18 20.63
C SER A 920 34.31 16.50 19.67
N ARG A 921 35.15 17.46 20.05
CA ARG A 921 36.30 17.90 19.27
C ARG A 921 37.51 17.03 19.58
N ILE A 922 38.04 16.36 18.57
CA ILE A 922 39.20 15.46 18.66
C ILE A 922 40.41 16.13 18.02
N TRP A 923 41.53 16.09 18.73
CA TRP A 923 42.84 16.57 18.31
C TRP A 923 43.41 15.72 17.17
N GLN A 924 43.82 16.39 16.10
CA GLN A 924 44.57 15.78 15.00
C GLN A 924 46.07 15.99 15.22
N GLY A 925 46.81 14.89 15.38
CA GLY A 925 48.23 14.91 15.74
C GLY A 925 49.14 15.58 14.70
N GLU A 926 48.78 15.50 13.42
CA GLU A 926 49.57 16.06 12.31
C GLU A 926 49.33 17.57 12.08
N SER A 927 48.07 18.02 12.10
CA SER A 927 47.71 19.41 11.80
C SER A 927 47.77 20.35 13.01
N GLY A 928 47.75 19.80 14.23
CA GLY A 928 47.70 20.59 15.45
C GLY A 928 46.37 21.32 15.67
N LEU A 929 45.29 20.83 15.05
CA LEU A 929 43.94 21.39 15.14
C LEU A 929 42.96 20.39 15.77
N TYR A 930 41.87 20.92 16.28
CA TYR A 930 40.71 20.15 16.72
C TYR A 930 39.67 20.12 15.59
N ARG A 931 39.14 18.93 15.30
CA ARG A 931 38.03 18.72 14.36
C ARG A 931 36.85 18.08 15.09
N TRP A 932 35.62 18.37 14.68
CA TRP A 932 34.41 17.77 15.24
C TRP A 932 34.26 16.31 14.81
N PHE A 933 34.04 15.43 15.79
CA PHE A 933 33.72 14.02 15.57
C PHE A 933 32.42 13.65 16.25
N LYS A 934 31.63 12.83 15.56
CA LYS A 934 30.50 12.12 16.14
C LYS A 934 30.96 10.77 16.65
N MET A 935 30.83 10.55 17.95
CA MET A 935 31.12 9.29 18.62
C MET A 935 29.82 8.51 18.80
N CYS A 936 29.78 7.27 18.31
CA CYS A 936 28.63 6.37 18.45
C CYS A 936 29.09 5.00 18.94
N ALA A 937 28.46 4.46 19.98
CA ALA A 937 28.75 3.13 20.52
C ALA A 937 27.51 2.40 21.02
N THR A 938 27.58 1.07 21.01
CA THR A 938 26.52 0.17 21.47
C THR A 938 27.07 -0.78 22.52
N ALA A 939 26.29 -1.01 23.57
CA ALA A 939 26.60 -1.97 24.63
C ALA A 939 26.38 -3.41 24.16
N VAL A 940 27.44 -4.23 24.23
CA VAL A 940 27.38 -5.69 24.13
C VAL A 940 26.97 -6.22 25.50
N ARG A 941 25.94 -7.07 25.54
CA ARG A 941 25.37 -7.63 26.77
C ARG A 941 25.59 -9.14 26.86
N ASP A 942 25.69 -9.66 28.08
CA ASP A 942 25.68 -11.10 28.34
C ASP A 942 24.25 -11.68 28.33
N GLU A 943 24.16 -13.00 28.52
CA GLU A 943 22.89 -13.74 28.63
C GLU A 943 22.00 -13.28 29.80
N ARG A 944 22.54 -12.49 30.74
CA ARG A 944 21.83 -11.93 31.91
C ARG A 944 21.46 -10.45 31.69
N GLY A 945 21.75 -9.90 30.51
CA GLY A 945 21.47 -8.51 30.14
C GLY A 945 22.47 -7.50 30.71
N ALA A 946 23.51 -7.93 31.43
CA ALA A 946 24.55 -7.06 31.96
C ALA A 946 25.48 -6.61 30.82
N ILE A 947 25.94 -5.35 30.86
CA ILE A 947 26.85 -4.81 29.84
C ILE A 947 28.25 -5.37 30.08
N VAL A 948 28.79 -6.08 29.09
CA VAL A 948 30.13 -6.68 29.14
C VAL A 948 31.16 -5.73 28.54
N GLU A 949 30.82 -5.09 27.42
CA GLU A 949 31.67 -4.12 26.74
C GLU A 949 30.87 -3.17 25.86
N TRP A 950 31.54 -2.15 25.34
CA TRP A 950 31.03 -1.15 24.41
C TRP A 950 31.87 -1.18 23.15
N LEU A 951 31.23 -1.35 22.00
CA LEU A 951 31.87 -1.24 20.68
C LEU A 951 31.53 0.12 20.10
N GLY A 952 32.55 0.94 19.83
CA GLY A 952 32.40 2.34 19.46
C GLY A 952 33.19 2.75 18.23
N THR A 953 32.66 3.76 17.53
CA THR A 953 33.30 4.42 16.40
C THR A 953 33.27 5.93 16.59
N SER A 954 34.27 6.62 16.05
CA SER A 954 34.30 8.08 15.96
C SER A 954 34.46 8.48 14.49
N THR A 955 33.52 9.26 13.97
CA THR A 955 33.45 9.71 12.58
C THR A 955 33.66 11.21 12.49
N ASP A 956 34.55 11.67 11.62
CA ASP A 956 34.76 13.10 11.35
C ASP A 956 33.49 13.71 10.74
N ILE A 957 33.05 14.84 11.30
CA ILE A 957 31.87 15.60 10.84
C ILE A 957 32.19 17.09 10.67
N ASP A 958 33.47 17.48 10.71
CA ASP A 958 33.86 18.89 10.75
C ASP A 958 33.46 19.62 9.46
N ASP A 959 33.80 19.06 8.31
CA ASP A 959 33.44 19.60 6.99
C ASP A 959 31.90 19.66 6.82
N LEU A 960 31.17 18.69 7.39
CA LEU A 960 29.70 18.65 7.35
C LEU A 960 29.10 19.79 8.19
N ARG A 961 29.63 20.06 9.39
CA ARG A 961 29.20 21.17 10.23
C ARG A 961 29.54 22.52 9.61
N GLN A 962 30.74 22.68 9.03
CA GLN A 962 31.11 23.91 8.31
C GLN A 962 30.16 24.20 7.14
N LEU A 963 29.75 23.18 6.38
CA LEU A 963 28.76 23.32 5.31
C LEU A 963 27.35 23.68 5.83
N GLN A 964 26.93 23.11 6.97
CA GLN A 964 25.66 23.46 7.61
C GLN A 964 25.65 24.93 8.09
N GLU A 965 26.72 25.37 8.77
CA GLU A 965 26.88 26.76 9.23
C GLU A 965 26.88 27.75 8.05
N GLN A 966 27.57 27.44 6.95
CA GLN A 966 27.51 28.23 5.71
C GLN A 966 26.10 28.28 5.11
N GLN A 967 25.36 27.17 5.14
CA GLN A 967 23.99 27.12 4.65
C GLN A 967 23.05 27.97 5.50
N GLU A 968 23.17 27.95 6.83
CA GLU A 968 22.36 28.78 7.74
C GLU A 968 22.61 30.28 7.51
N VAL A 969 23.87 30.70 7.36
CA VAL A 969 24.21 32.09 7.03
C VAL A 969 23.58 32.51 5.70
N MET A 970 23.67 31.67 4.66
CA MET A 970 23.08 31.94 3.35
C MET A 970 21.55 32.03 3.39
N VAL A 971 20.89 31.15 4.16
CA VAL A 971 19.43 31.19 4.38
C VAL A 971 19.02 32.47 5.11
N ASN A 972 19.76 32.90 6.13
CA ASN A 972 19.50 34.14 6.84
C ASN A 972 19.65 35.37 5.92
N GLU A 973 20.68 35.41 5.08
CA GLU A 973 20.85 36.49 4.10
C GLU A 973 19.71 36.51 3.07
N LEU A 974 19.31 35.35 2.53
CA LEU A 974 18.18 35.22 1.61
C LEU A 974 16.85 35.69 2.23
N GLN A 975 16.59 35.34 3.50
CA GLN A 975 15.43 35.85 4.23
C GLN A 975 15.47 37.37 4.38
N HIS A 976 16.64 37.94 4.70
CA HIS A 976 16.80 39.39 4.84
C HIS A 976 16.62 40.11 3.49
N ARG A 977 17.21 39.60 2.41
CA ARG A 977 16.99 40.09 1.03
C ARG A 977 15.49 40.04 0.66
N THR A 978 14.79 38.95 0.99
CA THR A 978 13.36 38.77 0.71
C THR A 978 12.47 39.76 1.47
N ARG A 979 12.70 39.96 2.78
CA ARG A 979 11.95 40.95 3.59
C ARG A 979 12.12 42.38 3.05
N ASN A 980 13.35 42.73 2.61
CA ASN A 980 13.62 44.03 2.00
C ASN A 980 12.84 44.23 0.69
N LEU A 981 12.80 43.23 -0.19
CA LEU A 981 12.05 43.31 -1.46
C LEU A 981 10.55 43.47 -1.24
N ILE A 982 9.95 42.71 -0.33
CA ILE A 982 8.52 42.83 0.01
C ILE A 982 8.21 44.24 0.54
N THR A 983 9.11 44.82 1.34
CA THR A 983 8.96 46.19 1.87
C THR A 983 8.95 47.23 0.75
N VAL A 984 9.85 47.11 -0.24
CA VAL A 984 9.88 48.00 -1.43
C VAL A 984 8.62 47.84 -2.27
N VAL A 985 8.18 46.61 -2.56
CA VAL A 985 6.94 46.36 -3.32
C VAL A 985 5.71 46.95 -2.63
N ARG A 986 5.61 46.79 -1.30
CA ARG A 986 4.53 47.38 -0.49
C ARG A 986 4.53 48.92 -0.54
N SER A 987 5.70 49.54 -0.50
CA SER A 987 5.85 51.00 -0.66
C SER A 987 5.39 51.48 -2.05
N ILE A 988 5.83 50.80 -3.12
CA ILE A 988 5.40 51.10 -4.50
C ILE A 988 3.88 50.95 -4.64
N ALA A 989 3.28 49.90 -4.05
CA ALA A 989 1.83 49.69 -4.08
C ALA A 989 1.08 50.86 -3.41
N HIS A 990 1.38 51.18 -2.15
CA HIS A 990 0.70 52.26 -1.43
C HIS A 990 0.83 53.62 -2.14
N GLN A 991 2.02 53.98 -2.61
CA GLN A 991 2.24 55.30 -3.21
C GLN A 991 1.69 55.39 -4.65
N THR A 992 1.56 54.26 -5.36
CA THR A 992 0.86 54.20 -6.65
C THR A 992 -0.66 54.24 -6.48
N MET A 993 -1.21 53.62 -5.42
CA MET A 993 -2.63 53.78 -5.05
C MET A 993 -2.95 55.24 -4.72
N ALA A 994 -2.14 55.90 -3.88
CA ALA A 994 -2.34 57.28 -3.46
C ALA A 994 -2.25 58.32 -4.60
N SER A 995 -1.71 57.94 -5.77
CA SER A 995 -1.52 58.83 -6.94
C SER A 995 -2.32 58.39 -8.18
N SER A 996 -3.27 57.47 -8.04
CA SER A 996 -4.09 56.96 -9.14
C SER A 996 -5.59 57.15 -8.85
N GLU A 997 -6.26 57.91 -9.70
CA GLU A 997 -7.69 58.23 -9.56
C GLU A 997 -8.62 57.07 -9.93
N THR A 998 -8.14 56.10 -10.72
CA THR A 998 -8.92 54.94 -11.17
C THR A 998 -8.13 53.64 -11.02
N LEU A 999 -8.85 52.52 -10.90
CA LEU A 999 -8.26 51.18 -10.76
C LEU A 999 -7.40 50.78 -11.97
N ASP A 1000 -7.81 51.16 -13.18
CA ASP A 1000 -7.05 50.88 -14.40
C ASP A 1000 -5.77 51.72 -14.49
N ALA A 1001 -5.83 53.00 -14.08
CA ALA A 1001 -4.64 53.83 -13.97
C ALA A 1001 -3.65 53.30 -12.93
N PHE A 1002 -4.16 52.79 -11.79
CA PHE A 1002 -3.35 52.09 -10.80
C PHE A 1002 -2.71 50.83 -11.39
N ARG A 1003 -3.50 49.95 -12.01
CA ARG A 1003 -3.03 48.68 -12.59
C ARG A 1003 -1.93 48.90 -13.62
N ALA A 1004 -2.09 49.89 -14.51
CA ALA A 1004 -1.07 50.24 -15.51
C ALA A 1004 0.21 50.75 -14.85
N ARG A 1005 0.13 51.79 -14.00
CA ARG A 1005 1.30 52.41 -13.34
C ARG A 1005 2.03 51.46 -12.40
N PHE A 1006 1.30 50.57 -11.71
CA PHE A 1006 1.89 49.60 -10.79
C PHE A 1006 2.66 48.51 -11.55
N ASN A 1007 2.12 48.02 -12.67
CA ASN A 1007 2.81 47.05 -13.51
C ASN A 1007 4.05 47.65 -14.20
N ASP A 1008 3.99 48.90 -14.68
CA ASP A 1008 5.16 49.61 -15.24
C ASP A 1008 6.32 49.65 -14.22
N ARG A 1009 6.02 50.03 -12.97
CA ARG A 1009 6.99 50.13 -11.85
C ARG A 1009 7.50 48.77 -11.38
N LEU A 1010 6.66 47.75 -11.32
CA LEU A 1010 7.10 46.37 -11.05
C LEU A 1010 8.03 45.85 -12.16
N GLY A 1011 7.77 46.20 -13.42
CA GLY A 1011 8.65 45.90 -14.55
C GLY A 1011 10.04 46.54 -14.39
N ALA A 1012 10.09 47.80 -13.97
CA ALA A 1012 11.36 48.48 -13.65
C ALA A 1012 12.10 47.80 -12.49
N LEU A 1013 11.40 47.52 -11.39
CA LEU A 1013 11.99 46.81 -10.25
C LEU A 1013 12.54 45.43 -10.66
N SER A 1014 11.82 44.68 -11.51
CA SER A 1014 12.23 43.36 -12.01
C SER A 1014 13.50 43.40 -12.87
N ARG A 1015 13.62 44.40 -13.78
CA ARG A 1015 14.87 44.63 -14.54
C ARG A 1015 16.04 44.93 -13.60
N VAL A 1016 15.80 45.75 -12.58
CA VAL A 1016 16.82 46.10 -11.57
C VAL A 1016 17.24 44.90 -10.72
N GLN A 1017 16.30 44.04 -10.30
CA GLN A 1017 16.66 42.79 -9.61
C GLN A 1017 17.47 41.85 -10.52
N SER A 1018 17.18 41.83 -11.82
CA SER A 1018 17.92 41.03 -12.81
C SER A 1018 19.35 41.56 -13.05
N LEU A 1019 19.60 42.85 -12.84
CA LEU A 1019 20.95 43.43 -12.82
C LEU A 1019 21.65 43.17 -11.48
N LEU A 1020 20.92 43.25 -10.35
CA LEU A 1020 21.47 43.03 -9.01
C LEU A 1020 21.85 41.56 -8.74
N SER A 1021 21.13 40.59 -9.32
CA SER A 1021 21.48 39.17 -9.22
C SER A 1021 22.76 38.81 -9.98
N ARG A 1022 23.08 39.55 -11.05
CA ARG A 1022 24.34 39.41 -11.81
C ARG A 1022 25.48 40.25 -11.22
N ALA A 1023 25.20 41.11 -10.25
CA ALA A 1023 26.17 42.02 -9.65
C ALA A 1023 27.13 41.37 -8.64
N GLU A 1024 27.18 40.05 -8.60
CA GLU A 1024 28.23 39.28 -7.92
C GLU A 1024 29.34 38.86 -8.91
N GLU A 1025 29.07 38.91 -10.23
CA GLU A 1025 30.03 38.62 -11.31
C GLU A 1025 30.54 39.90 -12.00
N GLU A 1026 29.66 40.88 -12.26
CA GLU A 1026 30.02 42.15 -12.94
C GLU A 1026 29.56 43.42 -12.18
N PRO A 1027 30.35 44.51 -12.17
CA PRO A 1027 29.96 45.77 -11.55
C PRO A 1027 28.85 46.49 -12.35
N ILE A 1028 27.70 46.79 -11.71
CA ILE A 1028 26.61 47.55 -12.34
C ILE A 1028 27.09 48.96 -12.69
N THR A 1029 27.17 49.28 -13.99
CA THR A 1029 27.51 50.64 -14.45
C THR A 1029 26.26 51.51 -14.60
N LEU A 1030 26.42 52.82 -14.38
CA LEU A 1030 25.37 53.81 -14.64
C LEU A 1030 24.89 53.77 -16.10
N ARG A 1031 25.81 53.56 -17.05
CA ARG A 1031 25.52 53.42 -18.48
C ARG A 1031 24.58 52.25 -18.76
N ALA A 1032 24.84 51.08 -18.16
CA ALA A 1032 23.99 49.90 -18.30
C ALA A 1032 22.59 50.16 -17.72
N LEU A 1033 22.51 50.82 -16.56
CA LEU A 1033 21.24 51.16 -15.92
C LEU A 1033 20.39 52.12 -16.76
N ILE A 1034 20.98 53.22 -17.26
CA ILE A 1034 20.29 54.20 -18.12
C ILE A 1034 19.81 53.55 -19.42
N ARG A 1035 20.65 52.74 -20.09
CA ARG A 1035 20.24 52.03 -21.31
C ARG A 1035 19.11 51.04 -21.07
N THR A 1036 19.19 50.25 -19.99
CA THR A 1036 18.17 49.23 -19.66
C THR A 1036 16.78 49.85 -19.48
N GLU A 1037 16.67 51.04 -18.88
CA GLU A 1037 15.39 51.73 -18.73
C GLU A 1037 14.93 52.46 -20.00
N LEU A 1038 15.85 53.06 -20.76
CA LEU A 1038 15.52 53.73 -22.03
C LEU A 1038 15.08 52.72 -23.11
N ASP A 1039 15.82 51.63 -23.31
CA ASP A 1039 15.48 50.57 -24.28
C ASP A 1039 14.14 49.88 -23.94
N ALA A 1040 13.79 49.77 -22.65
CA ALA A 1040 12.51 49.21 -22.21
C ALA A 1040 11.29 50.12 -22.48
N LEU A 1041 11.51 51.43 -22.66
CA LEU A 1041 10.46 52.41 -22.92
C LEU A 1041 10.40 52.89 -24.37
N ALA A 1042 11.53 52.85 -25.08
CA ALA A 1042 11.69 53.24 -26.48
C ALA A 1042 11.73 52.01 -27.40
N ALA A 1043 10.57 51.41 -27.67
CA ALA A 1043 10.43 50.35 -28.65
C ALA A 1043 10.79 50.86 -30.06
N THR A 1044 12.02 50.57 -30.49
CA THR A 1044 12.53 50.49 -31.87
C THR A 1044 12.46 51.71 -32.80
N GLY A 1045 11.79 52.83 -32.46
CA GLY A 1045 11.59 53.96 -33.38
C GLY A 1045 12.41 55.26 -33.13
N MET A 1046 13.09 55.41 -31.98
CA MET A 1046 13.53 56.76 -31.51
C MET A 1046 15.04 56.90 -31.22
N ARG A 1047 15.89 55.98 -31.70
CA ARG A 1047 17.33 55.97 -31.34
C ARG A 1047 18.08 57.25 -31.74
N ASP A 1048 17.74 57.84 -32.88
CA ASP A 1048 18.41 59.04 -33.40
C ASP A 1048 18.07 60.32 -32.62
N ARG A 1049 17.14 60.24 -31.66
CA ARG A 1049 16.64 61.36 -30.85
C ARG A 1049 17.09 61.29 -29.38
N VAL A 1050 17.92 60.30 -29.01
CA VAL A 1050 18.36 60.03 -27.64
C VAL A 1050 19.89 59.91 -27.55
N SER A 1051 20.58 60.92 -27.00
CA SER A 1051 22.04 60.87 -26.78
C SER A 1051 22.38 60.48 -25.34
N VAL A 1052 23.27 59.48 -25.15
CA VAL A 1052 23.66 58.93 -23.83
C VAL A 1052 25.18 58.91 -23.65
N GLU A 1053 25.74 59.96 -23.04
CA GLU A 1053 27.18 60.27 -23.02
C GLU A 1053 27.76 60.39 -21.59
N GLY A 1054 28.92 59.80 -21.34
CA GLY A 1054 29.63 59.90 -20.06
C GLY A 1054 30.62 58.75 -19.82
N PRO A 1055 31.49 58.83 -18.78
CA PRO A 1055 32.44 57.78 -18.45
C PRO A 1055 31.74 56.56 -17.84
N ASP A 1056 32.33 55.36 -17.90
CA ASP A 1056 31.76 54.21 -17.21
C ASP A 1056 32.00 54.31 -15.69
N VAL A 1057 30.90 54.36 -14.94
CA VAL A 1057 30.89 54.57 -13.48
C VAL A 1057 30.16 53.41 -12.83
N SER A 1058 30.86 52.65 -12.00
CA SER A 1058 30.24 51.61 -11.17
C SER A 1058 29.37 52.24 -10.08
N LEU A 1059 28.16 51.73 -9.93
CA LEU A 1059 27.23 52.09 -8.87
C LEU A 1059 27.30 51.09 -7.71
N ARG A 1060 26.82 51.51 -6.54
CA ARG A 1060 26.70 50.65 -5.35
C ARG A 1060 25.37 49.92 -5.37
N LYS A 1061 25.35 48.64 -4.98
CA LYS A 1061 24.12 47.82 -4.90
C LYS A 1061 22.96 48.55 -4.19
N ALA A 1062 23.26 49.23 -3.06
CA ALA A 1062 22.28 50.03 -2.31
C ALA A 1062 21.76 51.29 -3.05
N SER A 1063 22.55 51.87 -3.96
CA SER A 1063 22.16 53.08 -4.71
C SER A 1063 21.42 52.78 -6.01
N VAL A 1064 21.60 51.58 -6.57
CA VAL A 1064 21.01 51.19 -7.86
C VAL A 1064 19.48 51.23 -7.83
N GLN A 1065 18.83 50.70 -6.78
CA GLN A 1065 17.36 50.59 -6.75
C GLN A 1065 16.66 51.96 -6.80
N THR A 1066 17.05 52.89 -5.94
CA THR A 1066 16.45 54.23 -5.87
C THR A 1066 16.76 55.05 -7.12
N LEU A 1067 17.99 54.96 -7.65
CA LEU A 1067 18.38 55.67 -8.86
C LEU A 1067 17.67 55.12 -10.10
N ALA A 1068 17.47 53.81 -10.19
CA ALA A 1068 16.74 53.18 -11.28
C ALA A 1068 15.26 53.60 -11.33
N LEU A 1069 14.59 53.65 -10.18
CA LEU A 1069 13.21 54.13 -10.10
C LEU A 1069 13.11 55.61 -10.53
N ALA A 1070 14.09 56.45 -10.17
CA ALA A 1070 14.12 57.84 -10.63
C ALA A 1070 14.36 57.98 -12.14
N LEU A 1071 15.28 57.17 -12.70
CA LEU A 1071 15.52 57.10 -14.16
C LEU A 1071 14.28 56.59 -14.91
N HIS A 1072 13.57 55.61 -14.35
CA HIS A 1072 12.33 55.07 -14.91
C HIS A 1072 11.21 56.12 -14.98
N GLU A 1073 11.02 56.91 -13.91
CA GLU A 1073 10.03 58.00 -13.89
C GLU A 1073 10.42 59.13 -14.86
N LEU A 1074 11.70 59.51 -14.95
CA LEU A 1074 12.20 60.48 -15.94
C LEU A 1074 11.93 60.00 -17.38
N ALA A 1075 12.33 58.78 -17.72
CA ALA A 1075 12.12 58.21 -19.05
C ALA A 1075 10.61 58.06 -19.39
N THR A 1076 9.78 57.72 -18.41
CA THR A 1076 8.33 57.62 -18.58
C THR A 1076 7.69 58.99 -18.81
N ASN A 1077 8.15 60.03 -18.10
CA ASN A 1077 7.69 61.40 -18.28
C ASN A 1077 8.12 61.97 -19.64
N ALA A 1078 9.37 61.73 -20.06
CA ALA A 1078 9.87 62.11 -21.38
C ALA A 1078 8.97 61.57 -22.50
N ARG A 1079 8.49 60.32 -22.37
CA ARG A 1079 7.57 59.66 -23.33
C ARG A 1079 6.12 60.15 -23.26
N LYS A 1080 5.61 60.52 -22.09
CA LYS A 1080 4.19 60.90 -21.91
C LYS A 1080 3.92 62.39 -22.12
N TYR A 1081 4.86 63.25 -21.72
CA TYR A 1081 4.66 64.70 -21.61
C TYR A 1081 5.86 65.53 -22.09
N GLY A 1082 7.00 64.90 -22.37
CA GLY A 1082 8.27 65.55 -22.64
C GLY A 1082 8.76 65.37 -24.09
N ALA A 1083 10.07 65.39 -24.28
CA ALA A 1083 10.69 65.41 -25.61
C ALA A 1083 10.36 64.18 -26.47
N LEU A 1084 10.12 63.01 -25.88
CA LEU A 1084 9.80 61.79 -26.64
C LEU A 1084 8.31 61.67 -27.03
N ALA A 1085 7.46 62.59 -26.57
CA ALA A 1085 6.05 62.66 -26.96
C ALA A 1085 5.79 63.43 -28.27
N VAL A 1086 6.74 64.27 -28.69
CA VAL A 1086 6.67 65.15 -29.89
C VAL A 1086 7.60 64.58 -30.97
N GLU A 1087 7.35 64.80 -32.26
CA GLU A 1087 8.19 64.23 -33.33
C GLU A 1087 9.62 64.81 -33.40
N ASP A 1088 9.79 66.12 -33.19
CA ASP A 1088 11.10 66.79 -33.26
C ASP A 1088 11.85 66.85 -31.91
N GLY A 1089 11.28 66.34 -30.82
CA GLY A 1089 11.86 66.50 -29.49
C GLY A 1089 13.11 65.64 -29.26
N GLN A 1090 14.13 66.21 -28.60
CA GLN A 1090 15.41 65.54 -28.35
C GLN A 1090 15.64 65.31 -26.85
N LEU A 1091 16.15 64.14 -26.50
CA LEU A 1091 16.56 63.76 -25.14
C LEU A 1091 18.08 63.58 -25.06
N SER A 1092 18.73 64.32 -24.16
CA SER A 1092 20.16 64.24 -23.89
C SER A 1092 20.41 63.86 -22.44
N VAL A 1093 21.00 62.69 -22.21
CA VAL A 1093 21.43 62.22 -20.89
C VAL A 1093 22.97 62.22 -20.85
N ARG A 1094 23.54 63.14 -20.06
CA ARG A 1094 24.98 63.31 -19.90
C ARG A 1094 25.39 63.10 -18.46
N TRP A 1095 26.58 62.55 -18.21
CA TRP A 1095 27.14 62.56 -16.85
C TRP A 1095 28.66 62.70 -16.84
N ARG A 1096 29.17 63.18 -15.71
CA ARG A 1096 30.61 63.32 -15.44
C ARG A 1096 30.92 63.03 -13.97
N THR A 1097 32.13 62.56 -13.72
CA THR A 1097 32.68 62.44 -12.36
C THR A 1097 33.63 63.58 -12.08
N TYR A 1098 33.60 64.11 -10.86
CA TYR A 1098 34.54 65.14 -10.39
C TYR A 1098 34.84 64.96 -8.89
N ALA A 1099 35.90 65.58 -8.38
CA ALA A 1099 36.17 65.65 -6.95
C ALA A 1099 35.54 66.93 -6.37
N ASP A 1100 34.83 66.82 -5.25
CA ASP A 1100 34.34 68.00 -4.53
C ASP A 1100 35.45 68.72 -3.74
N GLU A 1101 35.11 69.85 -3.10
CA GLU A 1101 36.07 70.65 -2.30
C GLU A 1101 36.70 69.87 -1.12
N ALA A 1102 36.10 68.73 -0.73
CA ALA A 1102 36.63 67.81 0.27
C ALA A 1102 37.37 66.60 -0.35
N GLY A 1103 37.64 66.63 -1.65
CA GLY A 1103 38.36 65.59 -2.40
C GLY A 1103 37.54 64.34 -2.75
N ARG A 1104 36.24 64.29 -2.42
CA ARG A 1104 35.40 63.09 -2.60
C ARG A 1104 34.90 62.99 -4.03
N ARG A 1105 34.95 61.81 -4.63
CA ARG A 1105 34.36 61.59 -5.97
C ARG A 1105 32.83 61.72 -5.93
N ARG A 1106 32.30 62.64 -6.73
CA ARG A 1106 30.87 62.82 -7.00
C ARG A 1106 30.57 62.59 -8.47
N LEU A 1107 29.34 62.13 -8.73
CA LEU A 1107 28.75 61.90 -10.05
C LEU A 1107 27.70 62.98 -10.27
N ALA A 1108 27.89 63.81 -11.28
CA ALA A 1108 26.87 64.75 -11.77
C ALA A 1108 26.22 64.16 -13.03
N LEU A 1109 24.97 63.76 -12.92
CA LEU A 1109 24.07 63.34 -14.01
C LEU A 1109 23.19 64.51 -14.42
N GLU A 1110 23.03 64.71 -15.72
CA GLU A 1110 22.22 65.76 -16.34
C GLU A 1110 21.30 65.14 -17.39
N TRP A 1111 20.00 65.36 -17.21
CA TRP A 1111 18.92 64.93 -18.07
C TRP A 1111 18.28 66.17 -18.69
N THR A 1112 18.40 66.32 -20.01
CA THR A 1112 17.91 67.51 -20.74
C THR A 1112 16.98 67.08 -21.86
N GLU A 1113 15.81 67.69 -21.92
CA GLU A 1113 14.79 67.48 -22.95
C GLU A 1113 14.51 68.79 -23.67
N GLN A 1114 14.47 68.78 -24.99
CA GLN A 1114 14.26 69.95 -25.84
C GLN A 1114 13.12 69.69 -26.85
N GLY A 1115 12.44 70.74 -27.29
CA GLY A 1115 11.32 70.66 -28.23
C GLY A 1115 9.96 70.37 -27.58
N ILE A 1116 9.81 70.68 -26.29
CA ILE A 1116 8.57 70.42 -25.53
C ILE A 1116 7.50 71.47 -25.91
N ALA A 1117 6.27 71.04 -26.17
CA ALA A 1117 5.18 71.94 -26.56
C ALA A 1117 4.81 72.95 -25.44
N PRO A 1118 4.61 74.26 -25.74
CA PRO A 1118 4.30 75.27 -24.73
C PRO A 1118 2.99 75.06 -23.95
N SER A 1119 2.05 74.28 -24.49
CA SER A 1119 0.74 74.02 -23.89
C SER A 1119 0.78 73.19 -22.60
N ALA A 1120 1.91 72.53 -22.29
CA ALA A 1120 2.08 71.77 -21.04
C ALA A 1120 2.24 72.65 -19.78
N VAL A 1121 2.30 73.98 -19.92
CA VAL A 1121 2.59 74.94 -18.83
C VAL A 1121 1.40 75.86 -18.51
N ALA A 1122 0.31 75.81 -19.30
CA ALA A 1122 -0.76 76.80 -19.25
C ALA A 1122 -2.09 76.26 -18.67
N GLY A 1123 -2.18 76.21 -17.33
CA GLY A 1123 -3.46 76.16 -16.61
C GLY A 1123 -3.63 74.97 -15.65
N GLY A 1124 -3.79 75.28 -14.37
CA GLY A 1124 -4.02 74.30 -13.30
C GLY A 1124 -2.84 74.17 -12.34
N GLU A 1125 -3.12 73.91 -11.06
CA GLU A 1125 -2.11 73.73 -10.03
C GLU A 1125 -1.15 72.60 -10.40
N VAL A 1126 0.17 72.84 -10.31
CA VAL A 1126 1.19 71.82 -10.58
C VAL A 1126 1.23 70.84 -9.40
N HIS A 1127 0.27 69.90 -9.37
CA HIS A 1127 0.28 68.80 -8.41
C HIS A 1127 1.63 68.06 -8.52
N SER A 1128 2.28 67.86 -7.37
CA SER A 1128 3.60 67.22 -7.30
C SER A 1128 3.50 65.74 -7.63
N GLY A 1129 3.66 65.39 -8.91
CA GLY A 1129 3.65 64.01 -9.37
C GLY A 1129 4.76 63.18 -8.70
N TYR A 1130 4.47 61.91 -8.44
CA TYR A 1130 5.37 60.95 -7.76
C TYR A 1130 6.82 61.01 -8.24
N GLY A 1131 7.05 61.02 -9.56
CA GLY A 1131 8.41 61.06 -10.12
C GLY A 1131 9.21 62.30 -9.70
N ARG A 1132 8.53 63.44 -9.53
CA ARG A 1132 9.15 64.67 -9.02
C ARG A 1132 9.48 64.56 -7.53
N GLU A 1133 8.59 63.98 -6.72
CA GLU A 1133 8.86 63.75 -5.30
C GLU A 1133 10.02 62.74 -5.08
N LEU A 1134 10.09 61.70 -5.90
CA LEU A 1134 11.19 60.73 -5.89
C LEU A 1134 12.55 61.40 -6.17
N ILE A 1135 12.58 62.35 -7.12
CA ILE A 1135 13.79 63.10 -7.48
C ILE A 1135 14.13 64.19 -6.45
N GLU A 1136 13.15 65.00 -6.02
CA GLU A 1136 13.37 66.17 -5.16
C GLU A 1136 13.45 65.83 -3.65
N LYS A 1137 12.94 64.68 -3.21
CA LYS A 1137 12.99 64.24 -1.79
C LYS A 1137 13.71 62.92 -1.59
N ALA A 1138 13.37 61.87 -2.34
CA ALA A 1138 13.87 60.52 -2.05
C ALA A 1138 15.35 60.33 -2.44
N LEU A 1139 15.80 60.87 -3.58
CA LEU A 1139 17.22 60.83 -3.95
C LEU A 1139 18.11 61.62 -2.96
N PRO A 1140 17.78 62.86 -2.54
CA PRO A 1140 18.53 63.54 -1.48
C PRO A 1140 18.57 62.77 -0.16
N TYR A 1141 17.42 62.23 0.29
CA TYR A 1141 17.34 61.51 1.56
C TYR A 1141 18.12 60.19 1.55
N ALA A 1142 17.97 59.38 0.51
CA ALA A 1142 18.55 58.04 0.45
C ALA A 1142 20.02 58.02 -0.01
N LEU A 1143 20.45 59.00 -0.82
CA LEU A 1143 21.74 58.97 -1.51
C LEU A 1143 22.65 60.19 -1.26
N ASP A 1144 22.28 61.15 -0.38
CA ASP A 1144 22.98 62.44 -0.23
C ASP A 1144 23.15 63.19 -1.58
N ALA A 1145 22.13 63.04 -2.43
CA ALA A 1145 22.09 63.64 -3.75
C ALA A 1145 21.63 65.11 -3.68
N ARG A 1146 22.27 65.98 -4.46
CA ARG A 1146 21.78 67.33 -4.74
C ARG A 1146 21.01 67.27 -6.05
N THR A 1147 19.70 67.48 -5.98
CA THR A 1147 18.82 67.44 -7.15
C THR A 1147 18.25 68.81 -7.47
N ARG A 1148 18.07 69.09 -8.77
CA ARG A 1148 17.48 70.33 -9.28
C ARG A 1148 16.68 70.02 -10.53
N TYR A 1149 15.45 70.50 -10.58
CA TYR A 1149 14.49 70.24 -11.65
C TYR A 1149 13.96 71.58 -12.18
N GLU A 1150 14.37 71.97 -13.39
CA GLU A 1150 14.00 73.24 -14.03
C GLU A 1150 13.18 72.98 -15.30
N LEU A 1151 11.90 73.34 -15.27
CA LEU A 1151 11.05 73.39 -16.46
C LEU A 1151 11.07 74.82 -17.02
N ARG A 1152 11.46 74.97 -18.28
CA ARG A 1152 11.52 76.25 -19.01
C ARG A 1152 10.65 76.14 -20.27
N ALA A 1153 10.28 77.28 -20.86
CA ALA A 1153 9.53 77.26 -22.12
C ALA A 1153 10.33 76.52 -23.21
N GLY A 1154 9.79 75.39 -23.70
CA GLY A 1154 10.42 74.55 -24.72
C GLY A 1154 11.42 73.49 -24.23
N ALA A 1155 11.79 73.45 -22.94
CA ALA A 1155 12.82 72.53 -22.44
C ALA A 1155 12.68 72.16 -20.94
N LEU A 1156 13.06 70.93 -20.60
CA LEU A 1156 13.19 70.44 -19.23
C LEU A 1156 14.66 70.12 -18.94
N ARG A 1157 15.17 70.50 -17.77
CA ARG A 1157 16.51 70.18 -17.29
C ARG A 1157 16.46 69.64 -15.86
N CYS A 1158 16.84 68.38 -15.68
CA CYS A 1158 16.97 67.74 -14.37
C CYS A 1158 18.43 67.36 -14.13
N THR A 1159 19.02 67.83 -13.03
CA THR A 1159 20.39 67.45 -12.61
C THR A 1159 20.36 66.70 -11.30
N VAL A 1160 21.07 65.56 -11.23
CA VAL A 1160 21.22 64.71 -10.05
C VAL A 1160 22.71 64.57 -9.75
N ASP A 1161 23.15 65.11 -8.62
CA ASP A 1161 24.55 65.12 -8.21
C ASP A 1161 24.74 64.29 -6.92
N LEU A 1162 25.37 63.12 -6.99
CA LEU A 1162 25.46 62.16 -5.87
C LEU A 1162 26.91 61.73 -5.57
N PRO A 1163 27.26 61.45 -4.30
CA PRO A 1163 28.58 60.95 -3.92
C PRO A 1163 28.77 59.48 -4.30
N LEU A 1164 29.96 59.14 -4.82
CA LEU A 1164 30.35 57.76 -5.12
C LEU A 1164 31.07 57.07 -3.93
N GLU A 1165 31.48 57.86 -2.92
CA GLU A 1165 32.25 57.41 -1.75
C GLU A 1165 31.38 57.27 -0.48
N ARG A 1166 31.87 56.56 0.54
CA ARG A 1166 31.08 56.19 1.73
C ARG A 1166 31.20 57.29 2.77
N ARG A 1167 30.14 57.59 3.52
CA ARG A 1167 30.25 58.51 4.66
C ARG A 1167 31.15 57.84 5.71
N ARG A 1168 32.24 58.50 6.11
CA ARG A 1168 33.00 58.07 7.31
C ARG A 1168 32.08 58.27 8.52
N GLY A 1169 31.44 57.20 8.97
CA GLY A 1169 30.44 57.24 10.04
C GLY A 1169 29.48 56.05 10.05
N ASP A 1170 29.17 55.46 8.89
CA ASP A 1170 28.34 54.25 8.83
C ASP A 1170 29.20 53.03 9.17
N ALA A 1171 29.15 52.59 10.42
CA ALA A 1171 29.76 51.34 10.86
C ALA A 1171 29.13 50.14 10.12
N PRO A 1172 29.89 49.05 9.88
CA PRO A 1172 29.26 47.77 9.61
C PRO A 1172 28.53 47.34 10.88
N GLY A 1173 27.21 47.15 10.80
CA GLY A 1173 26.56 46.20 11.68
C GLY A 1173 27.12 44.82 11.34
N GLU A 1174 27.85 44.23 12.27
CA GLU A 1174 28.03 42.77 12.34
C GLU A 1174 26.65 42.10 12.56
N PRO A 1175 26.52 40.80 12.22
CA PRO A 1175 25.27 40.18 11.77
C PRO A 1175 24.07 40.17 12.74
#